data_AF-A0A7X7KK40-F1
#
_entry.id   AF-A0A7X7KK40-F1
#
_cell.length_a   1.000
_cell.length_b   1.000
_cell.length_c   1.000
_cell.angle_alpha   90.00
_cell.angle_beta   90.00
_cell.angle_gamma   90.00
#
_symmetry.space_group_name_H-M   'P 1'
#
loop_
_entity.id
_entity.type
_entity.pdbx_description
1 polymer ?
#
loop_
_entity_poly.entity_id
_entity_poly.type
_entity_poly.pdbx_seq_one_letter_code
_entity_poly.pdbx_strand_id
1 'polypeptide(L)'
;MHDRSRRLAVVVLASALAAVAGEGVIGAWVSPGAPYGIWRKSHGQHFPVEVMVKGLVDVGINEVIFFDQGSRGGPFAHRTAVTHAVTEPRMDDRDFLEEFLQATEPHGIGVWLAWTPPDGAYPGTDIRGLNDPRLVQFYVAMTEEIGRQYGRHRNLRGIHWHEVDCAEAVDEHEDDLAEFSAFCQARFGEAYSGDRMPRMDAADRWFRRYVLYRQAIVSDLVAATGKAAAPFNLKMSFCYYAPESFRGESWRWGYDILALEELCDAQWFSGYSEEAGKPYQTIRGAWIDLGLSYRGVNLPRNYAYGFHGGSLWFFEHRSPVFLDEVRAYYDGVKGWKEKYGDFYVGYLGHSERAVELFLGREKVARWLGAMGRWQGGDSPARVAVAVNPTPFMMQHPQAPDTEYTKKVRSLMVALSGRVDVDGLVLGSRFALSPENLRRYRLVVIPQDMGLGLSEAMAASLRAYLAQGGQVLLLATALAQSRADLTEVRDLTAELFGVEIVGPRLPGYVRPEGALVPAGLGKTWAAGQVEVRRGDAEVVLSDSLTGAPLVLRRGGAWFATMGFAPEAGAVMASCVEAIAAPPLRLAESQGLRMLESVRKDGAVAVSLWGTGTARLVADAAGLGLGAGPLQARDLVTGAVLAETDAAGLRQGVPVAITQRDQPMIVALGPSAALSGIAGLYPSGEVFRGLGEVMAVENPEVPTVVPDRPGLKVGVYHAGMGAAALLEALSRHDDLNVFPLSRLDREALGKCQVVLVPQPASRVFFNRSRDLLREWVDGGGRILFFHDAVGFKTLTAVFPEIGEGALAPKTHEAKVVKDHPITAGLAVGQTVRHAYADHIGMRVGPQGEAILTDAEGLAALVAGRFGKGRVVLQGMIPGYASVAPGDYKGREAAPEGDELRLLLQAVRWLGGPEE
;
A
#
# COMPACT_ATOMS: atom_id res chain seq x y z
N MET A 1 -11.34 -29.96 52.69
CA MET A 1 -12.31 -29.45 51.69
C MET A 1 -12.40 -27.90 51.67
N HIS A 2 -11.34 -27.18 52.07
CA HIS A 2 -11.38 -25.70 52.18
C HIS A 2 -10.21 -24.96 51.50
N ASP A 3 -9.40 -25.65 50.69
CA ASP A 3 -8.18 -25.08 50.10
C ASP A 3 -8.14 -25.09 48.56
N ARG A 4 -9.15 -25.70 47.89
CA ARG A 4 -9.29 -25.63 46.42
C ARG A 4 -10.10 -24.43 45.93
N SER A 5 -10.96 -23.86 46.78
CA SER A 5 -11.85 -22.73 46.42
C SER A 5 -11.13 -21.39 46.37
N ARG A 6 -10.00 -21.23 47.10
CA ARG A 6 -9.22 -19.98 47.10
C ARG A 6 -8.23 -19.86 45.93
N ARG A 7 -7.74 -20.97 45.38
CA ARG A 7 -6.89 -20.95 44.17
C ARG A 7 -7.68 -20.71 42.88
N LEU A 8 -8.96 -21.10 42.83
CA LEU A 8 -9.84 -20.72 41.71
C LEU A 8 -10.23 -19.24 41.75
N ALA A 9 -10.40 -18.66 42.95
CA ALA A 9 -10.71 -17.24 43.11
C ALA A 9 -9.51 -16.31 42.76
N VAL A 10 -8.26 -16.77 42.91
CA VAL A 10 -7.06 -15.98 42.57
C VAL A 10 -6.70 -16.05 41.09
N VAL A 11 -7.04 -17.14 40.39
CA VAL A 11 -6.89 -17.23 38.92
C VAL A 11 -7.99 -16.46 38.18
N VAL A 12 -9.19 -16.35 38.78
CA VAL A 12 -10.29 -15.54 38.21
C VAL A 12 -10.15 -14.05 38.53
N LEU A 13 -9.46 -13.66 39.63
CA LEU A 13 -9.19 -12.25 39.91
C LEU A 13 -8.03 -11.64 39.11
N ALA A 14 -7.10 -12.45 38.58
CA ALA A 14 -6.05 -11.94 37.68
C ALA A 14 -6.60 -11.59 36.28
N SER A 15 -7.76 -12.15 35.91
CA SER A 15 -8.50 -11.81 34.69
C SER A 15 -9.49 -10.65 34.90
N ALA A 16 -9.70 -10.20 36.14
CA ALA A 16 -10.71 -9.19 36.49
C ALA A 16 -10.13 -7.81 36.87
N LEU A 17 -8.83 -7.59 36.69
CA LEU A 17 -8.20 -6.26 36.77
C LEU A 17 -8.07 -5.57 35.40
N ALA A 18 -8.74 -6.10 34.36
CA ALA A 18 -8.84 -5.51 33.03
C ALA A 18 -10.17 -4.75 32.81
N ALA A 19 -10.97 -4.53 33.86
CA ALA A 19 -12.22 -3.80 33.75
C ALA A 19 -12.13 -2.41 34.40
N VAL A 20 -12.57 -1.42 33.64
CA VAL A 20 -12.87 -0.01 33.97
C VAL A 20 -11.79 1.03 33.60
N ALA A 21 -11.61 1.22 32.29
CA ALA A 21 -11.51 2.52 31.61
C ALA A 21 -11.54 2.27 30.08
N GLY A 22 -12.74 2.35 29.47
CA GLY A 22 -12.99 2.26 28.01
C GLY A 22 -12.33 1.09 27.29
N GLU A 23 -13.00 -0.06 27.19
CA GLU A 23 -12.48 -1.20 26.41
C GLU A 23 -12.22 -0.74 24.96
N GLY A 24 -10.97 -0.83 24.52
CA GLY A 24 -10.57 -0.49 23.15
C GLY A 24 -11.33 -1.34 22.12
N VAL A 25 -11.43 -0.85 20.89
CA VAL A 25 -12.09 -1.57 19.79
C VAL A 25 -11.12 -2.57 19.17
N ILE A 26 -11.53 -3.83 19.15
CA ILE A 26 -10.87 -4.93 18.45
C ILE A 26 -11.91 -5.53 17.50
N GLY A 27 -11.76 -5.19 16.24
CA GLY A 27 -12.71 -5.51 15.19
C GLY A 27 -12.22 -6.61 14.25
N ALA A 28 -13.14 -7.40 13.70
CA ALA A 28 -12.82 -8.34 12.62
C ALA A 28 -13.88 -8.38 11.53
N TRP A 29 -13.45 -8.64 10.29
CA TRP A 29 -14.37 -8.96 9.20
C TRP A 29 -14.69 -10.44 9.20
N VAL A 30 -15.96 -10.80 9.29
CA VAL A 30 -16.46 -12.16 9.38
C VAL A 30 -17.46 -12.41 8.27
N SER A 31 -17.41 -13.59 7.66
CA SER A 31 -18.41 -14.01 6.67
C SER A 31 -18.99 -15.36 7.07
N PRO A 32 -20.31 -15.59 6.86
CA PRO A 32 -20.93 -16.89 7.13
C PRO A 32 -20.25 -18.06 6.43
N GLY A 33 -19.64 -17.79 5.27
CA GLY A 33 -19.14 -18.83 4.38
C GLY A 33 -17.67 -18.70 4.02
N ALA A 34 -16.87 -17.81 4.62
CA ALA A 34 -15.48 -17.60 4.20
C ALA A 34 -14.43 -18.25 5.11
N PRO A 35 -13.36 -18.83 4.52
CA PRO A 35 -13.25 -19.21 3.12
C PRO A 35 -14.34 -20.21 2.69
N TYR A 36 -14.74 -20.19 1.42
CA TYR A 36 -15.86 -21.01 0.93
C TYR A 36 -15.71 -22.48 1.31
N GLY A 37 -16.69 -23.03 2.02
CA GLY A 37 -16.78 -24.46 2.34
C GLY A 37 -15.99 -24.93 3.56
N ILE A 38 -15.20 -24.07 4.21
CA ILE A 38 -14.38 -24.47 5.37
C ILE A 38 -15.27 -25.04 6.49
N TRP A 39 -16.35 -24.33 6.80
CA TRP A 39 -17.20 -24.63 7.94
C TRP A 39 -17.98 -25.93 7.74
N ARG A 40 -18.50 -26.15 6.53
CA ARG A 40 -19.24 -27.36 6.20
C ARG A 40 -18.33 -28.59 6.31
N LYS A 41 -17.07 -28.47 5.89
CA LYS A 41 -16.12 -29.58 5.94
C LYS A 41 -15.64 -29.86 7.36
N SER A 42 -15.41 -28.82 8.16
CA SER A 42 -14.88 -28.95 9.53
C SER A 42 -15.96 -29.28 10.58
N HIS A 43 -17.20 -28.78 10.40
CA HIS A 43 -18.27 -28.88 11.41
C HIS A 43 -19.60 -29.39 10.87
N GLY A 44 -19.68 -29.76 9.59
CA GLY A 44 -20.92 -30.29 8.98
C GLY A 44 -22.02 -29.25 8.73
N GLN A 45 -21.76 -27.96 9.00
CA GLN A 45 -22.74 -26.87 8.86
C GLN A 45 -22.20 -25.77 7.95
N HIS A 46 -23.09 -25.13 7.18
CA HIS A 46 -22.72 -23.99 6.33
C HIS A 46 -22.28 -22.76 7.15
N PHE A 47 -22.90 -22.56 8.32
CA PHE A 47 -22.60 -21.47 9.24
C PHE A 47 -22.70 -21.96 10.71
N PRO A 48 -21.58 -22.40 11.33
CA PRO A 48 -21.53 -22.89 12.71
C PRO A 48 -21.35 -21.71 13.68
N VAL A 49 -22.41 -20.92 13.85
CA VAL A 49 -22.39 -19.63 14.56
C VAL A 49 -21.72 -19.69 15.94
N GLU A 50 -22.07 -20.68 16.76
CA GLU A 50 -21.52 -20.83 18.11
C GLU A 50 -20.01 -21.04 18.13
N VAL A 51 -19.48 -21.83 17.18
CA VAL A 51 -18.04 -22.10 17.07
C VAL A 51 -17.30 -20.82 16.67
N MET A 52 -17.87 -20.10 15.70
CA MET A 52 -17.31 -18.83 15.23
C MET A 52 -17.30 -17.80 16.35
N VAL A 53 -18.45 -17.52 16.97
CA VAL A 53 -18.57 -16.53 18.04
C VAL A 53 -17.67 -16.87 19.22
N LYS A 54 -17.61 -18.14 19.64
CA LYS A 54 -16.65 -18.55 20.68
C LYS A 54 -15.20 -18.23 20.28
N GLY A 55 -14.82 -18.50 19.03
CA GLY A 55 -13.48 -18.16 18.54
C GLY A 55 -13.19 -16.66 18.56
N LEU A 56 -14.19 -15.82 18.26
CA LEU A 56 -14.06 -14.37 18.34
C LEU A 56 -13.87 -13.89 19.78
N VAL A 57 -14.69 -14.41 20.71
CA VAL A 57 -14.62 -14.10 22.15
C VAL A 57 -13.26 -14.51 22.73
N ASP A 58 -12.76 -15.69 22.38
CA ASP A 58 -11.46 -16.18 22.87
C ASP A 58 -10.27 -15.29 22.45
N VAL A 59 -10.43 -14.49 21.37
CA VAL A 59 -9.41 -13.56 20.86
C VAL A 59 -9.61 -12.12 21.38
N GLY A 60 -10.74 -11.85 22.04
CA GLY A 60 -11.08 -10.54 22.58
C GLY A 60 -11.71 -9.58 21.56
N ILE A 61 -12.30 -10.11 20.49
CA ILE A 61 -13.03 -9.30 19.50
C ILE A 61 -14.32 -8.77 20.13
N ASN A 62 -14.59 -7.48 19.95
CA ASN A 62 -15.78 -6.81 20.46
C ASN A 62 -16.54 -5.99 19.40
N GLU A 63 -16.05 -5.93 18.17
CA GLU A 63 -16.78 -5.39 17.01
C GLU A 63 -16.58 -6.32 15.80
N VAL A 64 -17.58 -6.45 14.94
CA VAL A 64 -17.54 -7.31 13.75
C VAL A 64 -18.13 -6.58 12.57
N ILE A 65 -17.45 -6.63 11.43
CA ILE A 65 -18.06 -6.38 10.12
C ILE A 65 -18.50 -7.73 9.57
N PHE A 66 -19.80 -8.00 9.60
CA PHE A 66 -20.42 -9.23 9.12
C PHE A 66 -20.79 -9.06 7.65
N PHE A 67 -20.26 -9.91 6.77
CA PHE A 67 -20.63 -9.99 5.35
C PHE A 67 -22.05 -10.54 5.21
N ASP A 68 -23.00 -9.63 5.39
CA ASP A 68 -24.42 -9.86 5.18
C ASP A 68 -24.74 -10.05 3.70
N GLN A 69 -24.16 -9.22 2.82
CA GLN A 69 -24.27 -9.44 1.37
C GLN A 69 -23.08 -10.28 0.87
N GLY A 70 -23.38 -11.40 0.21
CA GLY A 70 -22.38 -12.26 -0.40
C GLY A 70 -21.97 -11.75 -1.79
N SER A 71 -20.67 -11.55 -2.04
CA SER A 71 -20.12 -11.06 -3.32
C SER A 71 -20.75 -9.72 -3.80
N ARG A 72 -20.42 -9.26 -5.01
CA ARG A 72 -20.86 -7.97 -5.55
C ARG A 72 -22.29 -8.06 -6.06
N GLY A 73 -23.22 -7.35 -5.41
CA GLY A 73 -24.66 -7.40 -5.71
C GLY A 73 -25.30 -8.75 -5.46
N GLY A 74 -24.66 -9.64 -4.70
CA GLY A 74 -25.15 -11.00 -4.51
C GLY A 74 -26.13 -11.15 -3.34
N PRO A 75 -26.39 -12.38 -2.89
CA PRO A 75 -27.50 -12.68 -1.98
C PRO A 75 -27.21 -12.26 -0.53
N PHE A 76 -28.26 -12.07 0.25
CA PHE A 76 -28.21 -11.63 1.64
C PHE A 76 -28.28 -12.80 2.63
N ALA A 77 -27.54 -12.69 3.74
CA ALA A 77 -27.49 -13.65 4.84
C ALA A 77 -28.67 -13.51 5.82
N HIS A 78 -29.76 -12.88 5.37
CA HIS A 78 -30.99 -12.67 6.12
C HIS A 78 -32.21 -12.84 5.21
N ARG A 79 -33.38 -13.02 5.81
CA ARG A 79 -34.63 -13.11 5.05
C ARG A 79 -35.07 -11.73 4.57
N THR A 80 -35.29 -11.59 3.28
CA THR A 80 -35.66 -10.30 2.68
C THR A 80 -36.91 -10.39 1.81
N ALA A 81 -37.72 -9.34 1.85
CA ALA A 81 -38.85 -9.14 0.95
C ALA A 81 -38.64 -7.97 -0.03
N VAL A 82 -37.44 -7.36 -0.02
CA VAL A 82 -37.10 -6.27 -0.93
C VAL A 82 -37.07 -6.80 -2.36
N THR A 83 -37.74 -6.09 -3.26
CA THR A 83 -37.82 -6.46 -4.69
C THR A 83 -36.42 -6.64 -5.28
N HIS A 84 -36.21 -7.75 -6.00
CA HIS A 84 -34.93 -8.18 -6.59
C HIS A 84 -33.86 -8.67 -5.60
N ALA A 85 -34.04 -8.51 -4.29
CA ALA A 85 -33.12 -9.08 -3.32
C ALA A 85 -33.26 -10.61 -3.32
N VAL A 86 -32.14 -11.30 -3.15
CA VAL A 86 -32.08 -12.77 -3.09
C VAL A 86 -31.51 -13.16 -1.74
N THR A 87 -32.15 -14.08 -1.03
CA THR A 87 -31.59 -14.66 0.20
C THR A 87 -30.55 -15.72 -0.15
N GLU A 88 -29.50 -15.83 0.67
CA GLU A 88 -28.45 -16.83 0.52
C GLU A 88 -29.05 -18.24 0.49
N PRO A 89 -28.96 -18.97 -0.65
CA PRO A 89 -29.67 -20.23 -0.83
C PRO A 89 -29.25 -21.30 0.17
N ARG A 90 -28.06 -21.19 0.77
CA ARG A 90 -27.56 -22.11 1.81
C ARG A 90 -28.14 -21.87 3.19
N MET A 91 -28.94 -20.81 3.38
CA MET A 91 -29.67 -20.60 4.63
C MET A 91 -30.76 -21.65 4.80
N ASP A 92 -31.27 -22.27 3.73
CA ASP A 92 -32.45 -23.13 3.78
C ASP A 92 -33.60 -22.41 4.54
N ASP A 93 -33.99 -22.89 5.73
CA ASP A 93 -34.98 -22.28 6.61
C ASP A 93 -34.38 -21.40 7.73
N ARG A 94 -33.06 -21.27 7.79
CA ARG A 94 -32.34 -20.48 8.81
C ARG A 94 -32.37 -18.98 8.49
N ASP A 95 -31.96 -18.21 9.49
CA ASP A 95 -31.67 -16.78 9.34
C ASP A 95 -30.28 -16.49 9.94
N PHE A 96 -29.26 -16.45 9.08
CA PHE A 96 -27.87 -16.39 9.56
C PHE A 96 -27.57 -15.07 10.28
N LEU A 97 -28.15 -13.94 9.83
CA LEU A 97 -28.01 -12.66 10.52
C LEU A 97 -28.67 -12.69 11.90
N GLU A 98 -29.91 -13.18 12.01
CA GLU A 98 -30.60 -13.31 13.29
C GLU A 98 -29.80 -14.18 14.27
N GLU A 99 -29.35 -15.35 13.82
CA GLU A 99 -28.54 -16.27 14.63
C GLU A 99 -27.23 -15.61 15.09
N PHE A 100 -26.56 -14.87 14.20
CA PHE A 100 -25.31 -14.19 14.53
C PHE A 100 -25.53 -13.07 15.55
N LEU A 101 -26.58 -12.25 15.39
CA LEU A 101 -26.93 -11.19 16.34
C LEU A 101 -27.25 -11.76 17.72
N GLN A 102 -28.05 -12.84 17.79
CA GLN A 102 -28.40 -13.52 19.04
C GLN A 102 -27.18 -14.13 19.73
N ALA A 103 -26.27 -14.76 18.98
CA ALA A 103 -25.08 -15.38 19.54
C ALA A 103 -24.06 -14.34 20.02
N THR A 104 -23.98 -13.18 19.38
CA THR A 104 -23.02 -12.12 19.71
C THR A 104 -23.48 -11.17 20.81
N GLU A 105 -24.80 -10.95 20.98
CA GLU A 105 -25.34 -9.99 21.95
C GLU A 105 -24.92 -10.28 23.42
N PRO A 106 -24.95 -11.53 23.93
CA PRO A 106 -24.52 -11.85 25.29
C PRO A 106 -23.05 -11.52 25.58
N HIS A 107 -22.23 -11.41 24.54
CA HIS A 107 -20.82 -11.10 24.63
C HIS A 107 -20.51 -9.60 24.38
N GLY A 108 -21.54 -8.79 24.13
CA GLY A 108 -21.38 -7.36 23.86
C GLY A 108 -20.68 -7.05 22.54
N ILE A 109 -20.62 -8.00 21.61
CA ILE A 109 -19.93 -7.81 20.31
C ILE A 109 -20.85 -7.02 19.38
N GLY A 110 -20.43 -5.82 18.99
CA GLY A 110 -21.13 -4.98 18.00
C GLY A 110 -21.03 -5.56 16.57
N VAL A 111 -22.09 -5.43 15.79
CA VAL A 111 -22.20 -6.00 14.43
C VAL A 111 -22.55 -4.93 13.40
N TRP A 112 -21.69 -4.76 12.39
CA TRP A 112 -21.89 -3.95 11.20
C TRP A 112 -22.18 -4.84 10.00
N LEU A 113 -23.08 -4.44 9.11
CA LEU A 113 -23.45 -5.24 7.94
C LEU A 113 -22.68 -4.76 6.72
N ALA A 114 -21.77 -5.59 6.19
CA ALA A 114 -21.03 -5.30 4.97
C ALA A 114 -21.86 -5.58 3.73
N TRP A 115 -22.03 -4.55 2.90
CA TRP A 115 -22.70 -4.61 1.60
C TRP A 115 -21.77 -4.18 0.49
N THR A 116 -21.91 -4.83 -0.67
CA THR A 116 -21.07 -4.58 -1.85
C THR A 116 -21.97 -4.44 -3.07
N PRO A 117 -22.02 -3.26 -3.71
CA PRO A 117 -22.79 -3.05 -4.94
C PRO A 117 -22.33 -3.96 -6.10
N PRO A 118 -23.17 -4.17 -7.12
CA PRO A 118 -22.82 -4.98 -8.29
C PRO A 118 -21.77 -4.30 -9.17
N ASP A 119 -20.81 -5.04 -9.73
CA ASP A 119 -19.84 -4.57 -10.73
C ASP A 119 -20.39 -4.64 -12.17
N GLY A 120 -21.64 -4.21 -12.33
CA GLY A 120 -22.38 -4.23 -13.59
C GLY A 120 -23.88 -4.17 -13.35
N ALA A 121 -24.65 -4.95 -14.11
CA ALA A 121 -26.08 -5.06 -13.87
C ALA A 121 -26.37 -5.79 -12.56
N TYR A 122 -27.29 -5.26 -11.75
CA TYR A 122 -27.77 -5.97 -10.58
C TYR A 122 -28.35 -7.32 -11.03
N PRO A 123 -27.98 -8.46 -10.41
CA PRO A 123 -28.28 -9.79 -10.92
C PRO A 123 -29.76 -9.99 -11.30
N GLY A 124 -29.99 -10.44 -12.53
CA GLY A 124 -31.34 -10.71 -13.05
C GLY A 124 -32.16 -9.47 -13.43
N THR A 125 -31.54 -8.28 -13.49
CA THR A 125 -32.20 -7.03 -13.84
C THR A 125 -31.41 -6.25 -14.91
N ASP A 126 -31.97 -5.13 -15.35
CA ASP A 126 -31.34 -4.13 -16.21
C ASP A 126 -30.78 -2.92 -15.42
N ILE A 127 -30.89 -2.92 -14.09
CA ILE A 127 -30.43 -1.84 -13.20
C ILE A 127 -28.90 -1.82 -13.18
N ARG A 128 -28.28 -0.68 -13.48
CA ARG A 128 -26.82 -0.50 -13.61
C ARG A 128 -26.37 0.84 -13.06
N GLY A 129 -25.13 0.95 -12.62
CA GLY A 129 -24.56 2.19 -12.13
C GLY A 129 -25.06 2.58 -10.74
N LEU A 130 -24.22 3.27 -9.97
CA LEU A 130 -24.55 3.70 -8.62
C LEU A 130 -25.54 4.88 -8.59
N ASN A 131 -25.66 5.61 -9.69
CA ASN A 131 -26.60 6.72 -9.87
C ASN A 131 -28.00 6.28 -10.35
N ASP A 132 -28.23 5.02 -10.76
CA ASP A 132 -29.57 4.56 -11.14
C ASP A 132 -30.52 4.67 -9.94
N PRO A 133 -31.61 5.48 -10.03
CA PRO A 133 -32.52 5.69 -8.92
C PRO A 133 -33.14 4.40 -8.37
N ARG A 134 -33.26 3.36 -9.20
CA ARG A 134 -33.79 2.05 -8.80
C ARG A 134 -32.80 1.31 -7.89
N LEU A 135 -31.49 1.44 -8.14
CA LEU A 135 -30.45 0.85 -7.29
C LEU A 135 -30.34 1.59 -5.95
N VAL A 136 -30.40 2.92 -5.98
CA VAL A 136 -30.42 3.73 -4.75
C VAL A 136 -31.64 3.37 -3.90
N GLN A 137 -32.83 3.29 -4.51
CA GLN A 137 -34.05 2.89 -3.82
C GLN A 137 -34.00 1.45 -3.29
N PHE A 138 -33.34 0.55 -4.01
CA PHE A 138 -33.11 -0.83 -3.56
C PHE A 138 -32.36 -0.85 -2.21
N TYR A 139 -31.21 -0.16 -2.13
CA TYR A 139 -30.42 -0.13 -0.90
C TYR A 139 -31.07 0.69 0.23
N VAL A 140 -31.85 1.72 -0.10
CA VAL A 140 -32.72 2.42 0.88
C VAL A 140 -33.75 1.45 1.47
N ALA A 141 -34.48 0.72 0.64
CA ALA A 141 -35.48 -0.25 1.09
C ALA A 141 -34.86 -1.37 1.93
N MET A 142 -33.67 -1.84 1.55
CA MET A 142 -32.90 -2.82 2.32
C MET A 142 -32.52 -2.27 3.71
N THR A 143 -32.04 -1.03 3.78
CA THR A 143 -31.69 -0.36 5.04
C THR A 143 -32.90 -0.26 5.98
N GLU A 144 -34.05 0.15 5.44
CA GLU A 144 -35.29 0.24 6.22
C GLU A 144 -35.79 -1.14 6.68
N GLU A 145 -35.63 -2.17 5.85
CA GLU A 145 -35.98 -3.55 6.22
C GLU A 145 -35.10 -4.06 7.35
N ILE A 146 -33.79 -3.84 7.29
CA ILE A 146 -32.87 -4.17 8.39
C ILE A 146 -33.30 -3.48 9.69
N GLY A 147 -33.56 -2.18 9.62
CA GLY A 147 -33.99 -1.41 10.79
C GLY A 147 -35.30 -1.93 11.40
N ARG A 148 -36.30 -2.25 10.57
CA ARG A 148 -37.59 -2.78 11.00
C ARG A 148 -37.49 -4.20 11.56
N GLN A 149 -36.75 -5.06 10.90
CA GLN A 149 -36.63 -6.46 11.29
C GLN A 149 -35.67 -6.60 12.47
N TYR A 150 -34.41 -6.18 12.33
CA TYR A 150 -33.32 -6.51 13.26
C TYR A 150 -32.98 -5.38 14.26
N GLY A 151 -33.55 -4.18 14.13
CA GLY A 151 -33.26 -3.03 15.00
C GLY A 151 -33.57 -3.22 16.50
N ARG A 152 -34.23 -4.33 16.86
CA ARG A 152 -34.43 -4.74 18.27
C ARG A 152 -33.15 -5.24 18.95
N HIS A 153 -32.16 -5.68 18.18
CA HIS A 153 -30.89 -6.22 18.68
C HIS A 153 -29.95 -5.07 19.04
N ARG A 154 -29.55 -4.96 20.32
CA ARG A 154 -28.77 -3.81 20.81
C ARG A 154 -27.33 -3.77 20.29
N ASN A 155 -26.85 -4.90 19.81
CA ASN A 155 -25.53 -5.06 19.23
C ASN A 155 -25.49 -4.82 17.71
N LEU A 156 -26.63 -4.64 17.02
CA LEU A 156 -26.62 -4.17 15.64
C LEU A 156 -26.17 -2.70 15.61
N ARG A 157 -25.06 -2.41 14.91
CA ARG A 157 -24.46 -1.08 14.83
C ARG A 157 -24.92 -0.29 13.63
N GLY A 158 -24.98 -0.91 12.46
CA GLY A 158 -25.25 -0.19 11.22
C GLY A 158 -24.73 -0.86 9.97
N ILE A 159 -24.60 -0.07 8.91
CA ILE A 159 -24.21 -0.51 7.56
C ILE A 159 -22.75 -0.16 7.29
N HIS A 160 -22.06 -1.05 6.61
CA HIS A 160 -20.68 -0.90 6.16
C HIS A 160 -20.62 -1.06 4.64
N TRP A 161 -20.26 0.00 3.93
CA TRP A 161 -20.06 -0.04 2.49
C TRP A 161 -18.70 -0.62 2.14
N HIS A 162 -18.69 -1.74 1.43
CA HIS A 162 -17.49 -2.47 1.02
C HIS A 162 -17.39 -2.53 -0.51
N GLU A 163 -16.17 -2.40 -1.07
CA GLU A 163 -15.88 -2.54 -2.50
C GLU A 163 -16.80 -1.70 -3.43
N VAL A 164 -17.20 -0.51 -3.00
CA VAL A 164 -17.99 0.42 -3.84
C VAL A 164 -17.19 0.85 -5.08
N ASP A 165 -15.88 0.98 -4.95
CA ASP A 165 -14.94 1.24 -6.04
C ASP A 165 -15.07 0.22 -7.17
N CYS A 166 -15.36 -1.03 -6.86
CA CYS A 166 -15.45 -2.08 -7.87
C CYS A 166 -16.74 -2.00 -8.71
N ALA A 167 -17.78 -1.35 -8.17
CA ALA A 167 -19.00 -1.04 -8.91
C ALA A 167 -18.86 0.24 -9.72
N GLU A 168 -18.34 1.30 -9.10
CA GLU A 168 -18.14 2.57 -9.79
C GLU A 168 -17.09 2.42 -10.90
N ALA A 169 -15.92 1.82 -10.64
CA ALA A 169 -14.80 1.82 -11.59
C ALA A 169 -15.10 1.21 -12.97
N VAL A 170 -16.04 0.26 -13.03
CA VAL A 170 -16.43 -0.44 -14.26
C VAL A 170 -17.52 0.28 -15.05
N ASP A 171 -18.24 1.21 -14.42
CA ASP A 171 -19.18 2.07 -15.12
C ASP A 171 -18.42 3.14 -15.90
N GLU A 172 -18.73 3.27 -17.19
CA GLU A 172 -18.11 4.25 -18.08
C GLU A 172 -18.96 5.54 -18.17
N HIS A 173 -20.19 5.53 -17.64
CA HIS A 173 -21.14 6.66 -17.61
C HIS A 173 -21.43 7.26 -19.00
N GLU A 174 -21.39 6.45 -20.07
CA GLU A 174 -21.62 6.94 -21.43
C GLU A 174 -23.02 7.55 -21.63
N ASP A 175 -24.00 7.14 -20.82
CA ASP A 175 -25.39 7.57 -20.80
C ASP A 175 -25.68 8.76 -19.86
N ASP A 176 -24.71 9.20 -19.06
CA ASP A 176 -24.90 10.22 -18.01
C ASP A 176 -24.71 11.66 -18.50
N LEU A 177 -24.49 11.90 -19.79
CA LEU A 177 -24.16 13.23 -20.34
C LEU A 177 -25.06 14.37 -19.84
N ALA A 178 -26.36 14.13 -19.79
CA ALA A 178 -27.33 15.11 -19.33
C ALA A 178 -27.22 15.36 -17.81
N GLU A 179 -27.02 14.30 -17.03
CA GLU A 179 -26.83 14.36 -15.58
C GLU A 179 -25.51 15.07 -15.24
N PHE A 180 -24.41 14.69 -15.90
CA PHE A 180 -23.11 15.34 -15.77
C PHE A 180 -23.16 16.83 -16.13
N SER A 181 -23.88 17.20 -17.19
CA SER A 181 -24.07 18.59 -17.58
C SER A 181 -24.87 19.38 -16.54
N ALA A 182 -25.93 18.79 -15.97
CA ALA A 182 -26.70 19.38 -14.89
C ALA A 182 -25.87 19.53 -13.60
N PHE A 183 -25.08 18.52 -13.24
CA PHE A 183 -24.12 18.58 -12.14
C PHE A 183 -23.13 19.75 -12.32
N CYS A 184 -22.57 19.90 -13.53
CA CYS A 184 -21.66 20.99 -13.83
C CYS A 184 -22.34 22.36 -13.71
N GLN A 185 -23.56 22.50 -14.24
CA GLN A 185 -24.34 23.73 -14.14
C GLN A 185 -24.65 24.09 -12.68
N ALA A 186 -25.05 23.11 -11.87
CA ALA A 186 -25.42 23.33 -10.47
C ALA A 186 -24.21 23.67 -9.60
N ARG A 187 -23.09 22.94 -9.76
CA ARG A 187 -21.91 23.08 -8.90
C ARG A 187 -20.93 24.15 -9.37
N PHE A 188 -20.84 24.38 -10.68
CA PHE A 188 -19.87 25.29 -11.27
C PHE A 188 -20.47 26.51 -11.97
N GLY A 189 -21.79 26.55 -12.15
CA GLY A 189 -22.48 27.63 -12.88
C GLY A 189 -22.34 27.52 -14.40
N GLU A 190 -21.80 26.42 -14.91
CA GLU A 190 -21.47 26.21 -16.32
C GLU A 190 -21.83 24.78 -16.76
N ALA A 191 -22.82 24.65 -17.65
CA ALA A 191 -23.23 23.37 -18.22
C ALA A 191 -22.15 22.78 -19.15
N TYR A 192 -22.03 21.45 -19.17
CA TYR A 192 -21.17 20.76 -20.13
C TYR A 192 -21.84 20.72 -21.50
N SER A 193 -21.11 21.11 -22.55
CA SER A 193 -21.61 21.20 -23.93
C SER A 193 -21.03 20.13 -24.87
N GLY A 194 -20.27 19.16 -24.35
CA GLY A 194 -19.72 18.07 -25.15
C GLY A 194 -20.77 17.01 -25.51
N ASP A 195 -20.49 16.24 -26.55
CA ASP A 195 -21.35 15.17 -27.08
C ASP A 195 -20.99 13.77 -26.52
N ARG A 196 -19.97 13.69 -25.67
CA ARG A 196 -19.45 12.47 -25.01
C ARG A 196 -18.80 12.82 -23.68
N MET A 197 -18.69 11.86 -22.76
CA MET A 197 -18.04 12.09 -21.48
C MET A 197 -16.59 12.57 -21.65
N PRO A 198 -16.09 13.45 -20.75
CA PRO A 198 -14.71 13.93 -20.80
C PRO A 198 -13.70 12.79 -20.73
N ARG A 199 -12.67 12.85 -21.59
CA ARG A 199 -11.57 11.88 -21.54
C ARG A 199 -10.56 12.27 -20.46
N MET A 200 -9.80 11.30 -19.98
CA MET A 200 -8.72 11.55 -19.03
C MET A 200 -7.67 12.50 -19.63
N ASP A 201 -7.68 13.73 -19.15
CA ASP A 201 -6.67 14.76 -19.39
C ASP A 201 -6.58 15.66 -18.14
N ALA A 202 -5.46 15.57 -17.43
CA ALA A 202 -5.24 16.35 -16.21
C ALA A 202 -5.35 17.87 -16.43
N ALA A 203 -5.08 18.36 -17.65
CA ALA A 203 -5.22 19.78 -18.00
C ALA A 203 -6.68 20.18 -18.28
N ASP A 204 -7.54 19.25 -18.66
CA ASP A 204 -8.95 19.52 -18.96
C ASP A 204 -9.77 19.68 -17.67
N ARG A 205 -10.39 20.86 -17.52
CA ARG A 205 -11.32 21.13 -16.41
C ARG A 205 -12.55 20.22 -16.44
N TRP A 206 -13.01 19.81 -17.62
CA TRP A 206 -14.19 18.94 -17.74
C TRP A 206 -13.88 17.54 -17.25
N PHE A 207 -12.68 17.02 -17.51
CA PHE A 207 -12.20 15.80 -16.87
C PHE A 207 -12.17 15.93 -15.34
N ARG A 208 -11.61 17.02 -14.80
CA ARG A 208 -11.57 17.22 -13.35
C ARG A 208 -12.98 17.33 -12.74
N ARG A 209 -13.92 17.96 -13.44
CA ARG A 209 -15.34 17.96 -13.04
C ARG A 209 -15.98 16.59 -13.14
N TYR A 210 -15.57 15.76 -14.11
CA TYR A 210 -16.04 14.38 -14.23
C TYR A 210 -15.58 13.55 -13.03
N VAL A 211 -14.32 13.67 -12.60
CA VAL A 211 -13.84 13.05 -11.34
C VAL A 211 -14.72 13.43 -10.15
N LEU A 212 -15.08 14.71 -10.02
CA LEU A 212 -15.95 15.20 -8.94
C LEU A 212 -17.41 14.71 -9.07
N TYR A 213 -17.89 14.48 -10.29
CA TYR A 213 -19.20 13.90 -10.55
C TYR A 213 -19.25 12.45 -10.03
N ARG A 214 -18.24 11.63 -10.36
CA ARG A 214 -18.12 10.26 -9.80
C ARG A 214 -18.09 10.25 -8.27
N GLN A 215 -17.38 11.21 -7.68
CA GLN A 215 -17.37 11.39 -6.22
C GLN A 215 -18.74 11.75 -5.64
N ALA A 216 -19.54 12.54 -6.36
CA ALA A 216 -20.90 12.87 -5.97
C ALA A 216 -21.82 11.65 -6.02
N ILE A 217 -21.73 10.80 -7.05
CA ILE A 217 -22.52 9.56 -7.17
C ILE A 217 -22.35 8.69 -5.92
N VAL A 218 -21.10 8.39 -5.53
CA VAL A 218 -20.81 7.57 -4.34
C VAL A 218 -21.33 8.26 -3.07
N SER A 219 -21.07 9.57 -2.92
CA SER A 219 -21.51 10.33 -1.74
C SER A 219 -23.04 10.38 -1.62
N ASP A 220 -23.76 10.48 -2.74
CA ASP A 220 -25.22 10.54 -2.77
C ASP A 220 -25.86 9.19 -2.40
N LEU A 221 -25.28 8.06 -2.85
CA LEU A 221 -25.70 6.72 -2.40
C LEU A 221 -25.52 6.56 -0.89
N VAL A 222 -24.36 6.96 -0.35
CA VAL A 222 -24.06 6.88 1.08
C VAL A 222 -24.99 7.80 1.88
N ALA A 223 -25.26 9.01 1.39
CA ALA A 223 -26.17 9.95 2.04
C ALA A 223 -27.63 9.45 2.04
N ALA A 224 -28.11 8.89 0.93
CA ALA A 224 -29.45 8.35 0.80
C ALA A 224 -29.69 7.18 1.77
N THR A 225 -28.74 6.25 1.85
CA THR A 225 -28.81 5.14 2.79
C THR A 225 -28.63 5.57 4.25
N GLY A 226 -27.75 6.54 4.53
CA GLY A 226 -27.62 7.13 5.87
C GLY A 226 -28.92 7.79 6.36
N LYS A 227 -29.65 8.47 5.47
CA LYS A 227 -30.97 9.04 5.78
C LYS A 227 -32.00 7.94 6.11
N ALA A 228 -31.97 6.82 5.40
CA ALA A 228 -32.83 5.67 5.65
C ALA A 228 -32.47 4.94 6.97
N ALA A 229 -31.19 4.94 7.34
CA ALA A 229 -30.66 4.32 8.56
C ALA A 229 -31.04 5.09 9.84
N ALA A 230 -31.09 6.42 9.77
CA ALA A 230 -31.23 7.31 10.93
C ALA A 230 -32.46 7.04 11.83
N PRO A 231 -33.68 6.78 11.32
CA PRO A 231 -34.85 6.47 12.16
C PRO A 231 -34.69 5.22 13.03
N PHE A 232 -33.77 4.33 12.66
CA PHE A 232 -33.50 3.07 13.35
C PHE A 232 -32.23 3.12 14.21
N ASN A 233 -31.59 4.30 14.34
CA ASN A 233 -30.31 4.47 15.03
C ASN A 233 -29.19 3.56 14.47
N LEU A 234 -29.27 3.25 13.18
CA LEU A 234 -28.23 2.54 12.46
C LEU A 234 -27.17 3.54 11.99
N LYS A 235 -25.91 3.24 12.26
CA LYS A 235 -24.75 4.05 11.87
C LYS A 235 -24.28 3.72 10.47
N MET A 236 -23.49 4.61 9.90
CA MET A 236 -22.87 4.40 8.58
C MET A 236 -21.36 4.26 8.70
N SER A 237 -20.79 3.33 7.93
CA SER A 237 -19.36 3.21 7.77
C SER A 237 -18.97 2.86 6.33
N PHE A 238 -17.71 3.12 5.98
CA PHE A 238 -17.21 2.98 4.61
C PHE A 238 -15.81 2.36 4.56
N CYS A 239 -15.57 1.46 3.60
CA CYS A 239 -14.26 0.90 3.29
C CYS A 239 -13.52 1.83 2.34
N TYR A 240 -12.56 2.60 2.84
CA TYR A 240 -11.81 3.57 2.04
C TYR A 240 -10.42 3.01 1.67
N TYR A 241 -10.25 2.69 0.39
CA TYR A 241 -8.93 2.44 -0.19
C TYR A 241 -8.32 3.78 -0.64
N ALA A 242 -7.11 4.09 -0.17
CA ALA A 242 -6.42 5.34 -0.49
C ALA A 242 -6.13 5.47 -2.00
N PRO A 243 -6.89 6.27 -2.76
CA PRO A 243 -6.83 6.29 -4.23
C PRO A 243 -5.48 6.78 -4.74
N GLU A 244 -4.81 7.69 -4.02
CA GLU A 244 -3.48 8.20 -4.35
C GLU A 244 -2.38 7.13 -4.25
N SER A 245 -2.66 6.01 -3.59
CA SER A 245 -1.72 4.89 -3.39
C SER A 245 -1.95 3.72 -4.35
N PHE A 246 -2.84 3.87 -5.34
CA PHE A 246 -3.17 2.82 -6.30
C PHE A 246 -2.39 2.91 -7.61
N ARG A 247 -2.01 1.73 -8.12
CA ARG A 247 -1.34 1.57 -9.42
C ARG A 247 -2.38 1.41 -10.52
N GLY A 248 -2.98 2.53 -10.93
CA GLY A 248 -3.95 2.61 -12.01
C GLY A 248 -4.86 3.83 -11.91
N GLU A 249 -5.96 3.80 -12.65
CA GLU A 249 -6.92 4.92 -12.76
C GLU A 249 -7.89 4.98 -11.58
N SER A 250 -7.40 5.23 -10.36
CA SER A 250 -8.22 5.27 -9.14
C SER A 250 -9.19 6.45 -9.06
N TRP A 251 -9.06 7.46 -9.95
CA TRP A 251 -10.08 8.50 -10.11
C TRP A 251 -11.43 7.94 -10.52
N ARG A 252 -11.44 6.74 -11.08
CA ARG A 252 -12.65 6.00 -11.42
C ARG A 252 -13.40 5.48 -10.20
N TRP A 253 -12.85 5.51 -8.99
CA TRP A 253 -13.50 4.89 -7.83
C TRP A 253 -14.58 5.76 -7.18
N GLY A 254 -14.61 7.06 -7.49
CA GLY A 254 -15.56 8.00 -6.89
C GLY A 254 -15.35 8.24 -5.39
N TYR A 255 -14.15 7.97 -4.85
CA TYR A 255 -13.90 8.14 -3.41
C TYR A 255 -13.53 9.60 -3.08
N ASP A 256 -14.27 10.21 -2.15
CA ASP A 256 -13.98 11.51 -1.54
C ASP A 256 -13.95 11.36 -0.01
N ILE A 257 -12.75 11.29 0.55
CA ILE A 257 -12.57 11.11 2.00
C ILE A 257 -13.21 12.26 2.81
N LEU A 258 -13.24 13.48 2.28
CA LEU A 258 -13.77 14.63 3.01
C LEU A 258 -15.29 14.56 3.11
N ALA A 259 -15.96 14.16 2.03
CA ALA A 259 -17.39 13.92 2.05
C ALA A 259 -17.74 12.71 2.94
N LEU A 260 -16.99 11.62 2.83
CA LEU A 260 -17.22 10.39 3.60
C LEU A 260 -17.01 10.59 5.11
N GLU A 261 -16.06 11.43 5.54
CA GLU A 261 -15.86 11.78 6.95
C GLU A 261 -17.09 12.48 7.56
N GLU A 262 -17.84 13.24 6.77
CA GLU A 262 -19.08 13.89 7.22
C GLU A 262 -20.29 12.95 7.18
N LEU A 263 -20.35 12.08 6.19
CA LEU A 263 -21.49 11.17 5.97
C LEU A 263 -21.45 9.91 6.84
N CYS A 264 -20.27 9.47 7.27
CA CYS A 264 -20.10 8.22 8.01
C CYS A 264 -19.63 8.44 9.44
N ASP A 265 -20.04 7.54 10.34
CA ASP A 265 -19.62 7.51 11.74
C ASP A 265 -18.23 6.92 11.93
N ALA A 266 -17.82 6.05 11.01
CA ALA A 266 -16.52 5.39 11.01
C ALA A 266 -16.06 4.99 9.60
N GLN A 267 -14.75 4.84 9.41
CA GLN A 267 -14.17 4.46 8.12
C GLN A 267 -13.05 3.46 8.31
N TRP A 268 -13.03 2.44 7.47
CA TRP A 268 -11.98 1.43 7.43
C TRP A 268 -10.88 1.85 6.45
N PHE A 269 -9.63 1.68 6.88
CA PHE A 269 -8.44 1.96 6.09
C PHE A 269 -7.45 0.80 6.18
N SER A 270 -6.71 0.58 5.08
CA SER A 270 -5.62 -0.40 5.08
C SER A 270 -4.39 0.15 5.80
N GLY A 271 -4.02 -0.47 6.93
CA GLY A 271 -2.78 -0.16 7.67
C GLY A 271 -1.57 -1.00 7.23
N TYR A 272 -1.81 -2.09 6.51
CA TYR A 272 -0.78 -3.06 6.12
C TYR A 272 0.07 -2.64 4.91
N SER A 273 -0.41 -1.68 4.12
CA SER A 273 0.37 -1.05 3.05
C SER A 273 1.33 -0.03 3.65
N GLU A 274 2.59 0.02 3.18
CA GLU A 274 3.62 0.84 3.79
C GLU A 274 3.24 2.34 3.82
N GLU A 275 3.11 2.86 5.04
CA GLU A 275 2.67 4.23 5.40
C GLU A 275 1.32 4.69 4.79
N ALA A 276 0.56 3.79 4.15
CA ALA A 276 -0.65 4.17 3.44
C ALA A 276 -1.82 4.52 4.38
N GLY A 277 -1.93 3.84 5.52
CA GLY A 277 -2.98 4.10 6.52
C GLY A 277 -2.67 5.29 7.43
N LYS A 278 -1.40 5.71 7.52
CA LYS A 278 -0.96 6.71 8.51
C LYS A 278 -1.62 8.08 8.34
N PRO A 279 -1.81 8.63 7.12
CA PRO A 279 -2.54 9.88 6.92
C PRO A 279 -3.97 9.87 7.46
N TYR A 280 -4.60 8.70 7.50
CA TYR A 280 -6.02 8.54 7.77
C TYR A 280 -6.34 8.27 9.25
N GLN A 281 -5.34 8.13 10.11
CA GLN A 281 -5.53 7.86 11.54
C GLN A 281 -6.28 8.98 12.29
N THR A 282 -6.23 10.22 11.78
CA THR A 282 -6.93 11.38 12.37
C THR A 282 -8.33 11.61 11.81
N ILE A 283 -8.75 10.83 10.80
CA ILE A 283 -10.11 10.86 10.30
C ILE A 283 -11.07 10.37 11.39
N ARG A 284 -12.21 11.04 11.52
CA ARG A 284 -13.23 10.70 12.51
C ARG A 284 -13.66 9.24 12.43
N GLY A 285 -13.39 8.47 13.48
CA GLY A 285 -13.82 7.07 13.56
C GLY A 285 -12.98 6.12 12.70
N ALA A 286 -11.72 6.46 12.43
CA ALA A 286 -10.81 5.61 11.68
C ALA A 286 -10.60 4.22 12.32
N TRP A 287 -10.67 3.20 11.48
CA TRP A 287 -10.41 1.79 11.75
C TRP A 287 -9.22 1.35 10.92
N ILE A 288 -8.12 0.97 11.57
CA ILE A 288 -6.88 0.64 10.89
C ILE A 288 -6.69 -0.86 10.83
N ASP A 289 -6.59 -1.41 9.62
CA ASP A 289 -6.43 -2.84 9.41
C ASP A 289 -4.97 -3.30 9.49
N LEU A 290 -4.72 -4.32 10.30
CA LEU A 290 -3.41 -4.95 10.48
C LEU A 290 -3.01 -5.86 9.30
N GLY A 291 -3.94 -6.21 8.43
CA GLY A 291 -3.72 -6.98 7.22
C GLY A 291 -3.35 -8.44 7.44
N LEU A 292 -3.75 -9.05 8.55
CA LEU A 292 -3.34 -10.41 8.94
C LEU A 292 -3.68 -11.50 7.91
N SER A 293 -4.72 -11.27 7.10
CA SER A 293 -5.21 -12.22 6.09
C SER A 293 -4.60 -12.02 4.69
N TYR A 294 -3.87 -10.94 4.45
CA TYR A 294 -3.47 -10.59 3.09
C TYR A 294 -2.24 -11.35 2.63
N ARG A 295 -2.19 -11.64 1.33
CA ARG A 295 -1.10 -12.40 0.73
C ARG A 295 0.13 -11.52 0.61
N GLY A 296 1.31 -12.05 0.94
CA GLY A 296 2.58 -11.35 0.78
C GLY A 296 2.81 -10.19 1.75
N VAL A 297 1.99 -10.04 2.79
CA VAL A 297 2.24 -9.04 3.82
C VAL A 297 3.33 -9.49 4.80
N ASN A 298 4.01 -8.51 5.38
CA ASN A 298 4.95 -8.73 6.48
C ASN A 298 4.19 -8.69 7.81
N LEU A 299 3.73 -9.86 8.27
CA LEU A 299 2.98 -10.00 9.53
C LEU A 299 3.68 -9.30 10.71
N PRO A 300 4.97 -9.56 11.01
CA PRO A 300 5.64 -8.90 12.12
C PRO A 300 5.66 -7.37 12.02
N ARG A 301 5.87 -6.81 10.81
CA ARG A 301 5.78 -5.34 10.60
C ARG A 301 4.41 -4.83 11.00
N ASN A 302 3.36 -5.50 10.56
CA ASN A 302 2.00 -5.04 10.77
C ASN A 302 1.58 -5.16 12.24
N TYR A 303 2.04 -6.20 12.93
CA TYR A 303 1.85 -6.30 14.39
C TYR A 303 2.58 -5.18 15.14
N ALA A 304 3.78 -4.78 14.71
CA ALA A 304 4.45 -3.61 15.26
C ALA A 304 3.69 -2.30 14.95
N TYR A 305 3.14 -2.20 13.74
CA TYR A 305 2.32 -1.06 13.31
C TYR A 305 1.04 -0.89 14.15
N GLY A 306 0.47 -1.97 14.68
CA GLY A 306 -0.76 -1.90 15.50
C GLY A 306 -0.62 -1.17 16.85
N PHE A 307 0.57 -0.71 17.25
CA PHE A 307 0.76 0.13 18.44
C PHE A 307 0.50 1.63 18.15
N HIS A 308 -0.51 1.96 17.34
CA HIS A 308 -0.89 3.33 16.99
C HIS A 308 -1.92 3.96 17.95
N GLY A 309 -2.40 3.21 18.95
CA GLY A 309 -3.35 3.71 19.97
C GLY A 309 -4.81 3.84 19.54
N GLY A 310 -5.13 3.50 18.29
CA GLY A 310 -6.49 3.50 17.74
C GLY A 310 -7.13 2.11 17.72
N SER A 311 -8.30 2.02 17.09
CA SER A 311 -9.03 0.76 16.90
C SER A 311 -8.22 -0.24 16.05
N LEU A 312 -8.22 -1.51 16.44
CA LEU A 312 -7.48 -2.57 15.76
C LEU A 312 -8.43 -3.42 14.92
N TRP A 313 -8.16 -3.56 13.62
CA TRP A 313 -9.02 -4.33 12.72
C TRP A 313 -8.24 -5.36 11.91
N PHE A 314 -8.89 -6.44 11.52
CA PHE A 314 -8.34 -7.39 10.55
C PHE A 314 -9.43 -8.19 9.85
N PHE A 315 -9.13 -8.73 8.68
CA PHE A 315 -10.01 -9.69 8.02
C PHE A 315 -9.86 -11.09 8.64
N GLU A 316 -10.95 -11.71 9.10
CA GLU A 316 -10.98 -13.13 9.48
C GLU A 316 -11.31 -14.05 8.27
N HIS A 317 -11.58 -13.47 7.10
CA HIS A 317 -11.93 -14.18 5.87
C HIS A 317 -10.91 -15.26 5.43
N ARG A 318 -9.62 -15.15 5.78
CA ARG A 318 -8.58 -16.19 5.50
C ARG A 318 -8.05 -16.85 6.77
N SER A 319 -8.86 -16.72 7.82
CA SER A 319 -8.76 -17.24 9.16
C SER A 319 -7.37 -17.24 9.78
N PRO A 320 -6.82 -16.07 10.13
CA PRO A 320 -5.66 -15.98 11.02
C PRO A 320 -5.96 -16.54 12.42
N VAL A 321 -7.22 -16.80 12.80
CA VAL A 321 -7.59 -17.45 14.07
C VAL A 321 -7.82 -18.96 13.91
N PHE A 322 -8.52 -19.41 12.87
CA PHE A 322 -8.95 -20.81 12.64
C PHE A 322 -8.03 -21.59 11.67
N LEU A 323 -6.75 -21.72 12.03
CA LEU A 323 -5.71 -22.30 11.16
C LEU A 323 -5.97 -23.75 10.78
N ASP A 324 -6.42 -24.55 11.76
CA ASP A 324 -6.58 -25.98 11.58
C ASP A 324 -7.75 -26.28 10.64
N GLU A 325 -8.85 -25.54 10.77
CA GLU A 325 -10.01 -25.61 9.89
C GLU A 325 -9.64 -25.23 8.45
N VAL A 326 -8.82 -24.19 8.27
CA VAL A 326 -8.34 -23.76 6.95
C VAL A 326 -7.42 -24.80 6.32
N ARG A 327 -6.42 -25.30 7.06
CA ARG A 327 -5.51 -26.35 6.58
C ARG A 327 -6.26 -27.62 6.22
N ALA A 328 -7.13 -28.11 7.11
CA ALA A 328 -7.95 -29.29 6.86
C ALA A 328 -8.85 -29.12 5.62
N TYR A 329 -9.39 -27.91 5.40
CA TYR A 329 -10.15 -27.63 4.19
C TYR A 329 -9.29 -27.74 2.94
N TYR A 330 -8.24 -26.93 2.83
CA TYR A 330 -7.43 -26.82 1.62
C TYR A 330 -6.59 -28.07 1.31
N ASP A 331 -6.15 -28.83 2.32
CA ASP A 331 -5.45 -30.10 2.12
C ASP A 331 -6.32 -31.17 1.43
N GLY A 332 -7.65 -31.06 1.55
CA GLY A 332 -8.57 -31.97 0.83
C GLY A 332 -9.19 -31.36 -0.44
N VAL A 333 -8.77 -30.16 -0.88
CA VAL A 333 -9.16 -29.63 -2.19
C VAL A 333 -8.25 -30.27 -3.25
N LYS A 334 -8.84 -31.04 -4.17
CA LYS A 334 -8.11 -31.76 -5.21
C LYS A 334 -7.20 -30.81 -6.02
N GLY A 335 -5.90 -31.09 -6.08
CA GLY A 335 -4.92 -30.31 -6.85
C GLY A 335 -4.43 -29.04 -6.15
N TRP A 336 -4.94 -28.71 -4.94
CA TRP A 336 -4.53 -27.51 -4.23
C TRP A 336 -3.08 -27.61 -3.75
N LYS A 337 -2.77 -28.67 -3.01
CA LYS A 337 -1.45 -28.85 -2.39
C LYS A 337 -0.34 -28.96 -3.43
N GLU A 338 -0.62 -29.57 -4.57
CA GLU A 338 0.30 -29.66 -5.70
C GLU A 338 0.54 -28.30 -6.37
N LYS A 339 -0.50 -27.46 -6.47
CA LYS A 339 -0.43 -26.14 -7.14
C LYS A 339 0.11 -25.04 -6.24
N TYR A 340 -0.20 -25.09 -4.95
CA TYR A 340 0.01 -24.00 -4.01
C TYR A 340 0.78 -24.39 -2.76
N GLY A 341 0.86 -25.66 -2.38
CA GLY A 341 1.41 -26.11 -1.10
C GLY A 341 0.45 -25.87 0.08
N ASP A 342 1.02 -25.65 1.28
CA ASP A 342 0.27 -25.21 2.47
C ASP A 342 -0.43 -23.87 2.21
N PHE A 343 -1.60 -23.67 2.80
CA PHE A 343 -2.36 -22.44 2.59
C PHE A 343 -1.60 -21.18 3.07
N TYR A 344 -0.98 -21.22 4.24
CA TYR A 344 -0.30 -20.06 4.82
C TYR A 344 1.10 -19.89 4.25
N VAL A 345 1.87 -20.97 4.15
CA VAL A 345 3.27 -20.90 3.71
C VAL A 345 3.41 -20.90 2.19
N GLY A 346 2.56 -21.65 1.50
CA GLY A 346 2.59 -21.77 0.05
C GLY A 346 1.72 -20.75 -0.68
N TYR A 347 0.44 -20.67 -0.33
CA TYR A 347 -0.51 -19.76 -1.01
C TYR A 347 -0.38 -18.30 -0.53
N LEU A 348 -0.45 -18.05 0.78
CA LEU A 348 -0.29 -16.71 1.35
C LEU A 348 1.16 -16.22 1.36
N GLY A 349 2.13 -17.15 1.37
CA GLY A 349 3.55 -16.86 1.24
C GLY A 349 4.25 -16.43 2.55
N HIS A 350 3.69 -16.79 3.70
CA HIS A 350 4.35 -16.58 5.00
C HIS A 350 5.48 -17.60 5.21
N SER A 351 6.44 -17.33 6.08
CA SER A 351 7.35 -18.38 6.56
C SER A 351 6.64 -19.22 7.64
N GLU A 352 7.04 -20.49 7.81
CA GLU A 352 6.55 -21.34 8.91
C GLU A 352 6.72 -20.63 10.26
N ARG A 353 7.87 -19.96 10.44
CA ARG A 353 8.16 -19.20 11.65
C ARG A 353 7.20 -18.04 11.87
N ALA A 354 6.81 -17.35 10.81
CA ALA A 354 5.81 -16.29 10.91
C ALA A 354 4.43 -16.86 11.29
N VAL A 355 4.03 -17.99 10.72
CA VAL A 355 2.77 -18.66 11.09
C VAL A 355 2.76 -19.04 12.57
N GLU A 356 3.84 -19.67 13.07
CA GLU A 356 3.98 -20.12 14.46
C GLU A 356 3.91 -18.99 15.49
N LEU A 357 4.49 -17.83 15.15
CA LEU A 357 4.60 -16.70 16.08
C LEU A 357 3.40 -15.75 16.01
N PHE A 358 2.75 -15.62 14.87
CA PHE A 358 1.82 -14.50 14.63
C PHE A 358 0.39 -14.92 14.31
N LEU A 359 0.16 -16.19 13.93
CA LEU A 359 -1.16 -16.68 13.59
C LEU A 359 -1.64 -17.73 14.60
N GLY A 360 -2.94 -17.96 14.64
CA GLY A 360 -3.61 -18.84 15.60
C GLY A 360 -4.14 -18.09 16.81
N ARG A 361 -5.27 -18.58 17.32
CA ARG A 361 -6.08 -17.99 18.40
C ARG A 361 -5.24 -17.42 19.55
N GLU A 362 -4.36 -18.22 20.14
CA GLU A 362 -3.54 -17.79 21.28
C GLU A 362 -2.58 -16.64 20.90
N LYS A 363 -1.93 -16.72 19.73
CA LYS A 363 -0.91 -15.74 19.34
C LYS A 363 -1.54 -14.41 18.95
N VAL A 364 -2.63 -14.47 18.17
CA VAL A 364 -3.42 -13.30 17.80
C VAL A 364 -3.96 -12.61 19.06
N ALA A 365 -4.56 -13.35 20.00
CA ALA A 365 -5.07 -12.80 21.25
C ALA A 365 -3.99 -12.10 22.09
N ARG A 366 -2.79 -12.69 22.20
CA ARG A 366 -1.68 -12.12 22.96
C ARG A 366 -1.19 -10.80 22.37
N TRP A 367 -1.05 -10.73 21.04
CA TRP A 367 -0.67 -9.49 20.36
C TRP A 367 -1.74 -8.42 20.46
N LEU A 368 -3.01 -8.77 20.19
CA LEU A 368 -4.14 -7.84 20.31
C LEU A 368 -4.28 -7.31 21.74
N GLY A 369 -4.08 -8.16 22.76
CA GLY A 369 -4.07 -7.73 24.15
C GLY A 369 -2.91 -6.78 24.50
N ALA A 370 -1.74 -6.94 23.87
CA ALA A 370 -0.61 -6.04 24.07
C ALA A 370 -0.83 -4.67 23.41
N MET A 371 -1.32 -4.66 22.16
CA MET A 371 -1.69 -3.42 21.45
C MET A 371 -2.87 -2.72 22.13
N GLY A 372 -3.87 -3.49 22.57
CA GLY A 372 -5.09 -3.04 23.26
C GLY A 372 -4.83 -2.18 24.50
N ARG A 373 -3.74 -2.45 25.23
CA ARG A 373 -3.34 -1.63 26.40
C ARG A 373 -3.09 -0.18 26.05
N TRP A 374 -2.65 0.10 24.82
CA TRP A 374 -2.32 1.43 24.34
C TRP A 374 -3.48 2.14 23.64
N GLN A 375 -4.62 1.46 23.42
CA GLN A 375 -5.77 2.10 22.81
C GLN A 375 -6.30 3.26 23.64
N GLY A 376 -6.79 4.31 22.97
CA GLY A 376 -7.19 5.57 23.58
C GLY A 376 -6.00 6.47 23.97
N GLY A 377 -4.78 6.08 23.62
CA GLY A 377 -3.60 6.94 23.71
C GLY A 377 -3.48 7.89 22.52
N ASP A 378 -2.61 8.89 22.65
CA ASP A 378 -2.34 9.87 21.62
C ASP A 378 -0.93 9.70 21.05
N SER A 379 -0.76 9.78 19.73
CA SER A 379 0.58 9.99 19.12
C SER A 379 1.31 11.21 19.72
N PRO A 380 2.52 11.05 20.27
CA PRO A 380 3.37 12.14 20.72
C PRO A 380 4.08 12.90 19.58
N ALA A 381 3.90 12.48 18.32
CA ALA A 381 4.55 13.13 17.19
C ALA A 381 4.24 14.63 17.14
N ARG A 382 5.24 15.40 16.70
CA ARG A 382 5.16 16.87 16.50
C ARG A 382 5.38 17.27 15.06
N VAL A 383 5.48 16.29 14.17
CA VAL A 383 5.61 16.45 12.73
C VAL A 383 4.47 15.69 12.07
N ALA A 384 3.81 16.33 11.11
CA ALA A 384 2.86 15.65 10.24
C ALA A 384 3.26 15.82 8.77
N VAL A 385 3.13 14.76 7.98
CA VAL A 385 3.23 14.83 6.52
C VAL A 385 1.82 14.87 5.92
N ALA A 386 1.53 15.95 5.21
CA ALA A 386 0.21 16.22 4.68
C ALA A 386 -0.04 15.51 3.33
N VAL A 387 -1.28 15.06 3.12
CA VAL A 387 -1.79 14.55 1.84
C VAL A 387 -3.04 15.32 1.42
N ASN A 388 -3.24 15.48 0.12
CA ASN A 388 -4.42 16.09 -0.48
C ASN A 388 -4.93 15.21 -1.65
N PRO A 389 -5.63 14.09 -1.35
CA PRO A 389 -5.84 13.00 -2.30
C PRO A 389 -6.53 13.42 -3.60
N THR A 390 -7.66 14.14 -3.52
CA THR A 390 -8.48 14.48 -4.70
C THR A 390 -7.72 15.38 -5.69
N PRO A 391 -7.15 16.54 -5.29
CA PRO A 391 -6.31 17.34 -6.19
C PRO A 391 -5.08 16.60 -6.71
N PHE A 392 -4.44 15.76 -5.88
CA PHE A 392 -3.26 15.00 -6.31
C PHE A 392 -3.60 13.99 -7.40
N MET A 393 -4.71 13.27 -7.24
CA MET A 393 -5.21 12.31 -8.21
C MET A 393 -5.63 12.97 -9.53
N MET A 394 -6.23 14.16 -9.50
CA MET A 394 -6.55 14.92 -10.72
C MET A 394 -5.30 15.35 -11.51
N GLN A 395 -4.19 15.60 -10.81
CA GLN A 395 -2.91 15.93 -11.43
C GLN A 395 -2.20 14.69 -11.99
N HIS A 396 -2.37 13.53 -11.34
CA HIS A 396 -1.69 12.28 -11.67
C HIS A 396 -2.68 11.12 -11.94
N PRO A 397 -3.63 11.26 -12.90
CA PRO A 397 -4.79 10.37 -12.98
C PRO A 397 -4.49 8.96 -13.50
N GLN A 398 -3.41 8.74 -14.23
CA GLN A 398 -3.13 7.44 -14.85
C GLN A 398 -2.60 6.40 -13.85
N ALA A 399 -1.75 6.82 -12.90
CA ALA A 399 -1.09 5.96 -11.93
C ALA A 399 -0.57 6.77 -10.72
N PRO A 400 -1.45 7.29 -9.85
CA PRO A 400 -1.07 8.21 -8.79
C PRO A 400 -0.08 7.60 -7.79
N ASP A 401 -0.08 6.28 -7.55
CA ASP A 401 0.91 5.61 -6.67
C ASP A 401 2.36 5.89 -7.09
N THR A 402 2.62 6.08 -8.39
CA THR A 402 3.97 6.33 -8.90
C THR A 402 4.51 7.65 -8.34
N GLU A 403 3.72 8.72 -8.43
CA GLU A 403 4.12 10.04 -7.96
C GLU A 403 3.95 10.14 -6.44
N TYR A 404 2.94 9.51 -5.86
CA TYR A 404 2.73 9.45 -4.42
C TYR A 404 3.88 8.74 -3.72
N THR A 405 4.37 7.63 -4.27
CA THR A 405 5.51 6.91 -3.72
C THR A 405 6.75 7.81 -3.70
N LYS A 406 7.07 8.42 -4.85
CA LYS A 406 8.25 9.27 -5.00
C LYS A 406 8.21 10.49 -4.08
N LYS A 407 7.08 11.19 -4.02
CA LYS A 407 6.98 12.52 -3.39
C LYS A 407 6.55 12.46 -1.92
N VAL A 408 5.81 11.44 -1.52
CA VAL A 408 5.16 11.36 -0.20
C VAL A 408 5.59 10.12 0.58
N ARG A 409 5.33 8.92 0.08
CA ARG A 409 5.61 7.67 0.83
C ARG A 409 7.09 7.57 1.18
N SER A 410 7.98 7.77 0.21
CA SER A 410 9.43 7.70 0.45
C SER A 410 9.92 8.83 1.36
N LEU A 411 9.28 10.00 1.36
CA LEU A 411 9.55 11.07 2.32
C LEU A 411 9.19 10.61 3.74
N MET A 412 7.98 10.10 3.95
CA MET A 412 7.55 9.58 5.26
C MET A 412 8.49 8.49 5.77
N VAL A 413 8.86 7.53 4.91
CA VAL A 413 9.83 6.47 5.25
C VAL A 413 11.19 7.06 5.64
N ALA A 414 11.72 8.01 4.87
CA ALA A 414 13.01 8.62 5.20
C ALA A 414 12.98 9.43 6.50
N LEU A 415 11.91 10.18 6.75
CA LEU A 415 11.73 10.94 7.99
C LEU A 415 11.62 10.00 9.20
N SER A 416 10.90 8.89 9.06
CA SER A 416 10.71 7.89 10.13
C SER A 416 12.01 7.26 10.63
N GLY A 417 13.08 7.30 9.83
CA GLY A 417 14.43 6.89 10.23
C GLY A 417 15.11 7.80 11.26
N ARG A 418 14.52 8.97 11.55
CA ARG A 418 15.13 10.00 12.40
C ARG A 418 14.15 10.71 13.33
N VAL A 419 12.94 11.02 12.86
CA VAL A 419 11.94 11.78 13.61
C VAL A 419 10.62 11.02 13.62
N ASP A 420 9.84 11.25 14.67
CA ASP A 420 8.50 10.68 14.79
C ASP A 420 7.50 11.53 14.00
N VAL A 421 6.70 10.89 13.14
CA VAL A 421 5.93 11.54 12.08
C VAL A 421 4.56 10.93 11.96
N ASP A 422 3.52 11.74 12.08
CA ASP A 422 2.14 11.37 11.72
C ASP A 422 1.85 11.70 10.24
N GLY A 423 0.75 11.18 9.72
CA GLY A 423 0.16 11.68 8.48
C GLY A 423 -1.04 12.59 8.74
N LEU A 424 -1.41 13.42 7.76
CA LEU A 424 -2.52 14.37 7.89
C LEU A 424 -3.25 14.53 6.55
N VAL A 425 -4.56 14.30 6.50
CA VAL A 425 -5.39 14.64 5.33
C VAL A 425 -5.79 16.12 5.38
N LEU A 426 -5.36 16.90 4.39
CA LEU A 426 -5.77 18.31 4.25
C LEU A 426 -7.27 18.39 3.93
N GLY A 427 -7.95 19.33 4.57
CA GLY A 427 -9.40 19.51 4.44
C GLY A 427 -10.23 18.63 5.37
N SER A 428 -9.64 17.63 6.04
CA SER A 428 -10.33 16.84 7.06
C SER A 428 -10.81 17.70 8.22
N ARG A 429 -11.81 17.22 8.96
CA ARG A 429 -12.29 17.89 10.18
C ARG A 429 -11.16 18.19 11.16
N PHE A 430 -10.19 17.28 11.26
CA PHE A 430 -8.99 17.49 12.07
C PHE A 430 -8.18 18.68 11.55
N ALA A 431 -7.86 18.70 10.26
CA ALA A 431 -7.00 19.73 9.64
C ALA A 431 -7.67 21.12 9.54
N LEU A 432 -9.00 21.18 9.50
CA LEU A 432 -9.75 22.44 9.49
C LEU A 432 -9.77 23.16 10.85
N SER A 433 -9.38 22.48 11.94
CA SER A 433 -9.23 23.09 13.26
C SER A 433 -7.77 23.53 13.50
N PRO A 434 -7.48 24.83 13.60
CA PRO A 434 -6.14 25.31 13.93
C PRO A 434 -5.65 24.81 15.29
N GLU A 435 -6.57 24.57 16.24
CA GLU A 435 -6.23 24.01 17.55
C GLU A 435 -5.72 22.58 17.43
N ASN A 436 -6.36 21.75 16.61
CA ASN A 436 -5.90 20.40 16.32
C ASN A 436 -4.54 20.43 15.59
N LEU A 437 -4.37 21.33 14.62
CA LEU A 437 -3.09 21.49 13.93
C LEU A 437 -1.94 21.87 14.87
N ARG A 438 -2.19 22.61 15.95
CA ARG A 438 -1.17 22.94 16.98
C ARG A 438 -0.65 21.73 17.76
N ARG A 439 -1.28 20.55 17.62
CA ARG A 439 -0.64 19.28 18.03
C ARG A 439 0.71 19.10 17.34
N TYR A 440 0.81 19.54 16.09
CA TYR A 440 2.04 19.52 15.32
C TYR A 440 2.75 20.86 15.47
N ARG A 441 4.07 20.80 15.65
CA ARG A 441 4.93 21.97 15.54
C ARG A 441 5.28 22.26 14.10
N LEU A 442 5.34 21.22 13.27
CA LEU A 442 5.61 21.32 11.85
C LEU A 442 4.63 20.46 11.03
N VAL A 443 3.98 21.08 10.06
CA VAL A 443 3.28 20.37 8.98
C VAL A 443 4.15 20.44 7.73
N VAL A 444 4.57 19.29 7.23
CA VAL A 444 5.30 19.17 5.96
C VAL A 444 4.28 18.94 4.86
N ILE A 445 4.25 19.81 3.86
CA ILE A 445 3.41 19.69 2.67
C ILE A 445 4.32 19.25 1.52
N PRO A 446 4.26 17.97 1.11
CA PRO A 446 5.06 17.45 0.02
C PRO A 446 4.76 18.13 -1.32
N GLN A 447 5.65 17.88 -2.28
CA GLN A 447 5.46 18.33 -3.65
C GLN A 447 4.08 17.91 -4.19
N ASP A 448 3.41 18.85 -4.86
CA ASP A 448 2.06 18.74 -5.44
C ASP A 448 0.88 18.60 -4.46
N MET A 449 1.13 18.31 -3.18
CA MET A 449 0.07 18.19 -2.15
C MET A 449 -0.48 19.54 -1.68
N GLY A 450 0.24 20.64 -1.94
CA GLY A 450 -0.16 22.01 -1.58
C GLY A 450 -1.14 22.66 -2.56
N LEU A 451 -1.48 21.99 -3.67
CA LEU A 451 -2.40 22.51 -4.69
C LEU A 451 -3.84 22.11 -4.38
N GLY A 452 -4.80 22.91 -4.84
CA GLY A 452 -6.21 22.58 -4.72
C GLY A 452 -6.80 22.78 -3.33
N LEU A 453 -6.27 23.70 -2.53
CA LEU A 453 -6.81 23.97 -1.20
C LEU A 453 -8.18 24.63 -1.28
N SER A 454 -9.10 24.19 -0.42
CA SER A 454 -10.34 24.92 -0.16
C SER A 454 -10.05 26.23 0.60
N GLU A 455 -11.00 27.16 0.56
CA GLU A 455 -10.91 28.40 1.34
C GLU A 455 -10.76 28.13 2.83
N ALA A 456 -11.54 27.19 3.37
CA ALA A 456 -11.49 26.80 4.78
C ALA A 456 -10.10 26.24 5.17
N MET A 457 -9.50 25.40 4.31
CA MET A 457 -8.17 24.85 4.59
C MET A 457 -7.08 25.95 4.51
N ALA A 458 -7.16 26.84 3.53
CA ALA A 458 -6.25 27.99 3.43
C ALA A 458 -6.36 28.91 4.66
N ALA A 459 -7.57 29.16 5.15
CA ALA A 459 -7.83 29.92 6.38
C ALA A 459 -7.27 29.21 7.62
N SER A 460 -7.44 27.88 7.72
CA SER A 460 -6.88 27.08 8.82
C SER A 460 -5.34 27.16 8.86
N LEU A 461 -4.67 26.99 7.72
CA LEU A 461 -3.20 27.12 7.65
C LEU A 461 -2.70 28.51 8.04
N ARG A 462 -3.41 29.58 7.64
CA ARG A 462 -3.11 30.96 8.06
C ARG A 462 -3.20 31.13 9.56
N ALA A 463 -4.29 30.65 10.15
CA ALA A 463 -4.51 30.72 11.59
C ALA A 463 -3.45 29.91 12.35
N TYR A 464 -3.11 28.70 11.87
CA TYR A 464 -2.08 27.87 12.44
C TYR A 464 -0.69 28.56 12.43
N LEU A 465 -0.29 29.14 11.30
CA LEU A 465 0.95 29.94 11.21
C LEU A 465 0.93 31.16 12.14
N ALA A 466 -0.18 31.89 12.21
CA ALA A 466 -0.34 33.05 13.08
C ALA A 466 -0.25 32.69 14.57
N GLN A 467 -0.64 31.46 14.94
CA GLN A 467 -0.56 30.94 16.31
C GLN A 467 0.81 30.32 16.64
N GLY A 468 1.82 30.49 15.78
CA GLY A 468 3.18 30.00 15.99
C GLY A 468 3.44 28.59 15.45
N GLY A 469 2.47 27.99 14.77
CA GLY A 469 2.65 26.78 13.98
C GLY A 469 3.65 26.98 12.84
N GLN A 470 4.21 25.90 12.32
CA GLN A 470 5.17 25.95 11.23
C GLN A 470 4.76 25.05 10.09
N VAL A 471 5.03 25.49 8.86
CA VAL A 471 4.75 24.75 7.62
C VAL A 471 6.02 24.68 6.79
N LEU A 472 6.37 23.48 6.32
CA LEU A 472 7.42 23.27 5.33
C LEU A 472 6.80 22.82 4.00
N LEU A 473 6.84 23.68 2.99
CA LEU A 473 6.34 23.41 1.65
C LEU A 473 7.49 23.00 0.72
N LEU A 474 7.31 21.91 -0.03
CA LEU A 474 8.35 21.37 -0.91
C LEU A 474 8.04 21.62 -2.39
N ALA A 475 8.87 22.42 -3.06
CA ALA A 475 9.01 22.56 -4.52
C ALA A 475 7.76 22.81 -5.39
N THR A 476 6.58 22.95 -4.81
CA THR A 476 5.35 23.32 -5.51
C THR A 476 4.67 24.48 -4.77
N ALA A 477 3.91 25.30 -5.49
CA ALA A 477 3.14 26.38 -4.90
C ALA A 477 2.12 25.85 -3.87
N LEU A 478 1.80 26.69 -2.88
CA LEU A 478 0.63 26.50 -2.05
C LEU A 478 -0.51 27.29 -2.70
N ALA A 479 -1.53 26.60 -3.21
CA ALA A 479 -2.55 27.25 -4.02
C ALA A 479 -3.97 26.91 -3.56
N GLN A 480 -4.77 27.95 -3.40
CA GLN A 480 -6.21 27.84 -3.26
C GLN A 480 -6.85 27.77 -4.66
N SER A 481 -7.91 26.99 -4.81
CA SER A 481 -8.67 26.95 -6.07
C SER A 481 -10.10 26.49 -5.80
N ARG A 482 -10.92 26.47 -6.86
CA ARG A 482 -12.15 25.66 -6.86
C ARG A 482 -11.80 24.17 -6.86
N ALA A 483 -12.79 23.33 -6.55
CA ALA A 483 -12.62 21.88 -6.49
C ALA A 483 -12.16 21.27 -7.83
N ASP A 484 -12.48 21.90 -8.96
CA ASP A 484 -12.04 21.51 -10.31
C ASP A 484 -10.69 22.13 -10.70
N LEU A 485 -9.93 22.63 -9.73
CA LEU A 485 -8.63 23.28 -9.88
C LEU A 485 -8.64 24.51 -10.81
N THR A 486 -9.80 25.17 -10.98
CA THR A 486 -9.92 26.47 -11.65
C THR A 486 -9.87 27.62 -10.65
N GLU A 487 -9.74 28.86 -11.15
CA GLU A 487 -9.66 30.07 -10.32
C GLU A 487 -8.52 30.00 -9.29
N VAL A 488 -7.36 29.51 -9.75
CA VAL A 488 -6.19 29.27 -8.90
C VAL A 488 -5.65 30.60 -8.36
N ARG A 489 -5.52 30.68 -7.04
CA ARG A 489 -4.83 31.76 -6.32
C ARG A 489 -3.61 31.18 -5.62
N ASP A 490 -2.43 31.56 -6.12
CA ASP A 490 -1.15 31.24 -5.47
C ASP A 490 -1.01 32.02 -4.15
N LEU A 491 -0.75 31.29 -3.07
CA LEU A 491 -0.55 31.83 -1.72
C LEU A 491 0.93 31.84 -1.30
N THR A 492 1.83 31.38 -2.16
CA THR A 492 3.26 31.16 -1.85
C THR A 492 3.95 32.47 -1.53
N ALA A 493 3.78 33.50 -2.37
CA ALA A 493 4.35 34.82 -2.12
C ALA A 493 3.75 35.43 -0.84
N GLU A 494 2.43 35.29 -0.68
CA GLU A 494 1.71 35.85 0.45
C GLU A 494 2.12 35.22 1.78
N LEU A 495 2.39 33.91 1.85
CA LEU A 495 2.63 33.18 3.10
C LEU A 495 4.10 32.89 3.37
N PHE A 496 4.87 32.58 2.32
CA PHE A 496 6.27 32.15 2.42
C PHE A 496 7.26 33.24 2.01
N GLY A 497 6.80 34.36 1.42
CA GLY A 497 7.68 35.43 0.95
C GLY A 497 8.49 35.05 -0.29
N VAL A 498 7.99 34.10 -1.09
CA VAL A 498 8.67 33.50 -2.23
C VAL A 498 7.73 33.43 -3.43
N GLU A 499 8.20 33.85 -4.60
CA GLU A 499 7.50 33.68 -5.88
C GLU A 499 8.24 32.62 -6.72
N ILE A 500 7.53 31.60 -7.19
CA ILE A 500 8.11 30.59 -8.08
C ILE A 500 8.17 31.18 -9.49
N VAL A 501 9.37 31.28 -10.08
CA VAL A 501 9.56 31.88 -11.42
C VAL A 501 9.64 30.85 -12.53
N GLY A 502 9.91 29.58 -12.19
CA GLY A 502 9.95 28.49 -13.16
C GLY A 502 10.55 27.20 -12.59
N PRO A 503 10.49 26.11 -13.37
CA PRO A 503 11.18 24.87 -13.01
C PRO A 503 12.70 25.05 -13.10
N ARG A 504 13.42 24.30 -12.28
CA ARG A 504 14.87 24.13 -12.39
C ARG A 504 15.19 22.67 -12.66
N LEU A 505 16.23 22.42 -13.46
CA LEU A 505 16.66 21.06 -13.76
C LEU A 505 17.07 20.29 -12.49
N PRO A 506 16.71 19.00 -12.38
CA PRO A 506 17.23 18.12 -11.34
C PRO A 506 18.76 18.09 -11.35
N GLY A 507 19.37 17.84 -10.20
CA GLY A 507 20.83 17.86 -10.09
C GLY A 507 21.36 17.61 -8.69
N TYR A 508 22.69 17.47 -8.61
CA TYR A 508 23.37 17.39 -7.34
C TYR A 508 23.47 18.76 -6.68
N VAL A 509 23.08 18.83 -5.42
CA VAL A 509 23.25 20.00 -4.55
C VAL A 509 24.16 19.65 -3.39
N ARG A 510 24.87 20.63 -2.85
CA ARG A 510 25.60 20.50 -1.59
C ARG A 510 24.99 21.45 -0.55
N PRO A 511 24.08 20.96 0.30
CA PRO A 511 23.41 21.82 1.27
C PRO A 511 24.37 22.35 2.33
N GLU A 512 24.36 23.66 2.53
CA GLU A 512 25.16 24.36 3.54
C GLU A 512 24.29 25.40 4.26
N GLY A 513 24.30 25.38 5.60
CA GLY A 513 23.49 26.28 6.43
C GLY A 513 23.12 25.71 7.79
N ALA A 514 22.29 26.43 8.54
CA ALA A 514 22.01 26.15 9.96
C ALA A 514 21.11 24.92 10.22
N LEU A 515 20.45 24.39 9.18
CA LEU A 515 19.51 23.26 9.31
C LEU A 515 20.15 21.89 9.11
N VAL A 516 21.39 21.85 8.64
CA VAL A 516 22.09 20.60 8.31
C VAL A 516 23.42 20.53 9.05
N PRO A 517 23.91 19.33 9.37
CA PRO A 517 25.26 19.17 9.91
C PRO A 517 26.33 19.71 8.94
N ALA A 518 27.39 20.28 9.49
CA ALA A 518 28.54 20.70 8.69
C ALA A 518 29.16 19.50 7.96
N GLY A 519 29.53 19.69 6.68
CA GLY A 519 30.15 18.65 5.88
C GLY A 519 29.20 17.57 5.36
N LEU A 520 27.89 17.80 5.38
CA LEU A 520 26.93 16.92 4.69
C LEU A 520 27.29 16.83 3.21
N GLY A 521 27.36 15.60 2.68
CA GLY A 521 27.79 15.34 1.31
C GLY A 521 26.86 15.91 0.23
N LYS A 522 27.25 15.75 -1.03
CA LYS A 522 26.34 16.07 -2.16
C LYS A 522 25.14 15.12 -2.13
N THR A 523 23.96 15.63 -2.45
CA THR A 523 22.74 14.83 -2.60
C THR A 523 22.04 15.15 -3.93
N TRP A 524 21.22 14.23 -4.41
CA TRP A 524 20.40 14.41 -5.60
C TRP A 524 19.07 15.09 -5.24
N ALA A 525 18.75 16.19 -5.92
CA ALA A 525 17.46 16.86 -5.84
C ALA A 525 16.65 16.59 -7.12
N ALA A 526 15.67 15.68 -7.05
CA ALA A 526 14.91 15.17 -8.19
C ALA A 526 13.87 16.17 -8.74
N GLY A 527 13.37 17.09 -7.92
CA GLY A 527 12.52 18.20 -8.33
C GLY A 527 13.13 19.49 -7.82
N GLN A 528 13.21 20.53 -8.65
CA GLN A 528 13.70 21.84 -8.24
C GLN A 528 12.87 22.95 -8.90
N VAL A 529 12.76 24.07 -8.18
CA VAL A 529 12.16 25.30 -8.69
C VAL A 529 13.11 26.47 -8.52
N GLU A 530 13.08 27.37 -9.48
CA GLU A 530 13.70 28.68 -9.36
C GLU A 530 12.71 29.63 -8.70
N VAL A 531 13.23 30.48 -7.81
CA VAL A 531 12.40 31.39 -7.03
C VAL A 531 12.94 32.81 -7.03
N ARG A 532 12.04 33.78 -7.05
CA ARG A 532 12.30 35.17 -6.71
C ARG A 532 11.97 35.39 -5.24
N ARG A 533 12.96 35.87 -4.49
CA ARG A 533 12.84 36.13 -3.05
C ARG A 533 12.17 37.47 -2.82
N GLY A 534 11.10 37.49 -2.02
CA GLY A 534 10.56 38.69 -1.41
C GLY A 534 11.28 38.99 -0.10
N ASP A 535 10.55 38.92 1.01
CA ASP A 535 11.02 39.16 2.38
C ASP A 535 11.52 37.88 3.09
N ALA A 536 11.49 36.72 2.44
CA ALA A 536 12.04 35.48 3.00
C ALA A 536 13.56 35.54 3.17
N GLU A 537 14.09 34.94 4.24
CA GLU A 537 15.53 34.73 4.46
C GLU A 537 15.98 33.38 3.90
N VAL A 538 17.20 33.30 3.37
CA VAL A 538 17.81 32.03 2.93
C VAL A 538 18.46 31.37 4.13
N VAL A 539 18.02 30.17 4.50
CA VAL A 539 18.52 29.43 5.67
C VAL A 539 19.45 28.29 5.26
N LEU A 540 19.21 27.73 4.07
CA LEU A 540 20.03 26.69 3.46
C LEU A 540 20.31 27.09 2.00
N SER A 541 21.58 27.02 1.59
CA SER A 541 21.99 27.25 0.20
C SER A 541 22.71 26.03 -0.37
N ASP A 542 22.77 25.95 -1.69
CA ASP A 542 23.64 25.02 -2.40
C ASP A 542 25.02 25.64 -2.53
N SER A 543 26.01 25.08 -1.83
CA SER A 543 27.39 25.60 -1.87
C SER A 543 28.04 25.46 -3.26
N LEU A 544 27.46 24.68 -4.18
CA LEU A 544 27.97 24.51 -5.54
C LEU A 544 27.56 25.66 -6.46
N THR A 545 26.34 26.20 -6.28
CA THR A 545 25.76 27.22 -7.18
C THR A 545 25.41 28.53 -6.49
N GLY A 546 25.42 28.57 -5.16
CA GLY A 546 24.94 29.70 -4.35
C GLY A 546 23.41 29.82 -4.29
N ALA A 547 22.68 28.93 -4.95
CA ALA A 547 21.23 29.01 -5.02
C ALA A 547 20.56 28.67 -3.68
N PRO A 548 19.40 29.26 -3.37
CA PRO A 548 18.66 28.93 -2.15
C PRO A 548 18.07 27.51 -2.26
N LEU A 549 18.21 26.74 -1.17
CA LEU A 549 17.60 25.40 -1.01
C LEU A 549 16.42 25.43 -0.04
N VAL A 550 16.54 26.18 1.06
CA VAL A 550 15.45 26.40 2.02
C VAL A 550 15.39 27.87 2.39
N LEU A 551 14.22 28.47 2.23
CA LEU A 551 13.89 29.83 2.62
C LEU A 551 12.90 29.83 3.77
N ARG A 552 12.87 30.91 4.54
CA ARG A 552 11.99 31.07 5.70
C ARG A 552 11.40 32.47 5.76
N ARG A 553 10.12 32.54 6.13
CA ARG A 553 9.45 33.74 6.60
C ARG A 553 8.62 33.44 7.84
N GLY A 554 9.12 33.82 9.02
CA GLY A 554 8.48 33.49 10.29
C GLY A 554 8.40 31.97 10.51
N GLY A 555 7.18 31.42 10.61
CA GLY A 555 6.92 29.98 10.70
C GLY A 555 6.77 29.26 9.36
N ALA A 556 6.79 29.99 8.24
CA ALA A 556 6.62 29.42 6.90
C ALA A 556 7.98 29.13 6.26
N TRP A 557 8.20 27.88 5.86
CA TRP A 557 9.44 27.38 5.27
C TRP A 557 9.18 26.87 3.87
N PHE A 558 10.00 27.27 2.91
CA PHE A 558 9.90 26.85 1.51
C PHE A 558 11.19 26.14 1.10
N ALA A 559 11.12 24.87 0.75
CA ALA A 559 12.21 24.17 0.11
C ALA A 559 12.07 24.29 -1.41
N THR A 560 13.12 24.78 -2.08
CA THR A 560 13.16 24.87 -3.55
C THR A 560 13.39 23.51 -4.21
N MET A 561 13.60 22.46 -3.40
CA MET A 561 13.79 21.08 -3.84
C MET A 561 12.67 20.18 -3.34
N GLY A 562 12.21 19.29 -4.22
CA GLY A 562 11.31 18.18 -3.89
C GLY A 562 12.07 17.05 -3.21
N PHE A 563 11.34 16.03 -2.78
CA PHE A 563 11.96 14.87 -2.13
C PHE A 563 12.56 13.90 -3.16
N ALA A 564 13.72 13.34 -2.80
CA ALA A 564 14.31 12.14 -3.39
C ALA A 564 14.93 11.30 -2.27
N PRO A 565 15.00 9.96 -2.37
CA PRO A 565 15.56 9.12 -1.31
C PRO A 565 16.98 9.52 -0.86
N GLU A 566 17.83 9.95 -1.79
CA GLU A 566 19.19 10.43 -1.53
C GLU A 566 19.20 11.71 -0.69
N ALA A 567 18.14 12.52 -0.77
CA ALA A 567 17.95 13.73 0.03
C ALA A 567 17.34 13.45 1.41
N GLY A 568 17.08 12.16 1.75
CA GLY A 568 16.49 11.74 3.02
C GLY A 568 17.18 12.33 4.25
N ALA A 569 18.52 12.26 4.30
CA ALA A 569 19.29 12.79 5.43
C ALA A 569 19.18 14.33 5.55
N VAL A 570 19.10 15.03 4.42
CA VAL A 570 18.92 16.50 4.38
C VAL A 570 17.54 16.85 4.91
N MET A 571 16.49 16.25 4.35
CA MET A 571 15.11 16.54 4.74
C MET A 571 14.85 16.18 6.20
N ALA A 572 15.33 15.02 6.66
CA ALA A 572 15.20 14.63 8.05
C ALA A 572 15.95 15.58 9.00
N SER A 573 17.11 16.10 8.61
CA SER A 573 17.84 17.12 9.40
C SER A 573 17.08 18.44 9.47
N CYS A 574 16.56 18.91 8.32
CA CYS A 574 15.73 20.12 8.29
C CYS A 574 14.49 19.97 9.17
N VAL A 575 13.75 18.88 9.03
CA VAL A 575 12.54 18.60 9.81
C VAL A 575 12.86 18.51 11.31
N GLU A 576 13.92 17.80 11.71
CA GLU A 576 14.35 17.73 13.11
C GLU A 576 14.70 19.12 13.66
N ALA A 577 15.49 19.91 12.94
CA ALA A 577 15.92 21.23 13.38
C ALA A 577 14.75 22.21 13.53
N ILE A 578 13.79 22.17 12.61
CA ILE A 578 12.60 23.03 12.60
C ILE A 578 11.64 22.62 13.73
N ALA A 579 11.29 21.33 13.78
CA ALA A 579 10.25 20.82 14.67
C ALA A 579 10.75 20.55 16.09
N ALA A 580 12.03 20.25 16.29
CA ALA A 580 12.62 19.81 17.56
C ALA A 580 11.73 18.77 18.28
N PRO A 581 11.45 17.61 17.66
CA PRO A 581 10.48 16.66 18.18
C PRO A 581 10.95 16.06 19.51
N PRO A 582 10.02 15.75 20.43
CA PRO A 582 10.35 15.19 21.74
C PRO A 582 10.81 13.73 21.66
N LEU A 583 10.67 13.08 20.50
CA LEU A 583 11.10 11.72 20.23
C LEU A 583 11.84 11.67 18.88
N ARG A 584 13.01 11.04 18.86
CA ARG A 584 13.84 10.91 17.66
C ARG A 584 14.80 9.73 17.74
N LEU A 585 15.28 9.28 16.59
CA LEU A 585 16.39 8.33 16.46
C LEU A 585 17.67 9.09 16.11
N ALA A 586 18.64 9.06 17.02
CA ALA A 586 20.00 9.53 16.76
C ALA A 586 20.88 8.36 16.31
N GLU A 587 21.88 8.64 15.48
CA GLU A 587 22.87 7.64 15.01
C GLU A 587 22.20 6.41 14.37
N SER A 588 21.01 6.57 13.78
CA SER A 588 20.25 5.46 13.22
C SER A 588 20.94 4.87 12.00
N GLN A 589 21.13 3.56 12.02
CA GLN A 589 21.59 2.74 10.91
C GLN A 589 20.54 1.66 10.67
N GLY A 590 19.68 1.87 9.68
CA GLY A 590 18.69 0.87 9.25
C GLY A 590 17.44 0.74 10.12
N LEU A 591 17.31 1.51 11.22
CA LEU A 591 16.11 1.53 12.06
C LEU A 591 15.21 2.74 11.76
N ARG A 592 13.90 2.52 11.88
CA ARG A 592 12.86 3.55 11.75
C ARG A 592 11.75 3.40 12.78
N MET A 593 11.08 4.50 13.13
CA MET A 593 9.88 4.53 13.98
C MET A 593 8.64 4.34 13.10
N LEU A 594 7.93 3.23 13.28
CA LEU A 594 6.67 3.00 12.57
C LEU A 594 5.54 3.81 13.18
N GLU A 595 5.37 3.68 14.49
CA GLU A 595 4.27 4.27 15.26
C GLU A 595 4.74 4.57 16.67
N SER A 596 4.08 5.53 17.30
CA SER A 596 4.27 5.84 18.70
C SER A 596 2.93 6.22 19.33
N VAL A 597 2.78 5.89 20.60
CA VAL A 597 1.55 6.16 21.34
C VAL A 597 1.89 6.48 22.78
N ARG A 598 1.34 7.57 23.27
CA ARG A 598 1.44 8.03 24.65
C ARG A 598 0.14 7.73 25.39
N LYS A 599 0.25 7.04 26.52
CA LYS A 599 -0.88 6.73 27.40
C LYS A 599 -0.40 6.56 28.84
N ASP A 600 -1.19 7.04 29.80
CA ASP A 600 -1.00 6.83 31.25
C ASP A 600 0.43 7.14 31.76
N GLY A 601 1.03 8.22 31.25
CA GLY A 601 2.38 8.65 31.65
C GLY A 601 3.53 7.80 31.09
N ALA A 602 3.25 6.97 30.08
CA ALA A 602 4.23 6.19 29.33
C ALA A 602 4.06 6.41 27.82
N VAL A 603 5.09 6.03 27.06
CA VAL A 603 5.09 6.07 25.59
C VAL A 603 5.58 4.72 25.06
N ALA A 604 4.84 4.09 24.15
CA ALA A 604 5.33 2.99 23.33
C ALA A 604 5.82 3.52 21.99
N VAL A 605 6.95 2.99 21.53
CA VAL A 605 7.57 3.33 20.25
C VAL A 605 7.85 2.05 19.49
N SER A 606 7.17 1.87 18.37
CA SER A 606 7.39 0.74 17.46
C SER A 606 8.56 1.03 16.54
N LEU A 607 9.61 0.23 16.69
CA LEU A 607 10.83 0.30 15.88
C LEU A 607 10.84 -0.84 14.87
N TRP A 608 11.34 -0.53 13.67
CA TRP A 608 11.38 -1.47 12.56
C TRP A 608 12.65 -1.33 11.72
N GLY A 609 13.03 -2.42 11.04
CA GLY A 609 14.25 -2.54 10.25
C GLY A 609 15.30 -3.42 10.94
N THR A 610 16.52 -3.44 10.40
CA THR A 610 17.66 -4.16 11.00
C THR A 610 18.79 -3.18 11.19
N GLY A 611 19.39 -3.18 12.38
CA GLY A 611 20.53 -2.33 12.70
C GLY A 611 20.41 -1.71 14.08
N THR A 612 20.97 -0.51 14.24
CA THR A 612 21.13 0.13 15.56
C THR A 612 20.73 1.60 15.52
N ALA A 613 20.31 2.13 16.66
CA ALA A 613 20.08 3.54 16.86
C ALA A 613 20.20 3.91 18.35
N ARG A 614 20.17 5.20 18.66
CA ARG A 614 19.87 5.73 19.99
C ARG A 614 18.49 6.35 19.98
N LEU A 615 17.57 5.79 20.74
CA LEU A 615 16.24 6.36 20.95
C LEU A 615 16.35 7.52 21.93
N VAL A 616 16.26 8.76 21.43
CA VAL A 616 16.36 9.97 22.23
C VAL A 616 14.96 10.51 22.52
N ALA A 617 14.72 10.83 23.79
CA ALA A 617 13.43 11.31 24.26
C ALA A 617 13.58 12.52 25.20
N ASP A 618 12.72 13.52 25.02
CA ASP A 618 12.48 14.57 25.99
C ASP A 618 11.32 14.15 26.92
N ALA A 619 11.67 13.74 28.13
CA ALA A 619 10.70 13.29 29.13
C ALA A 619 9.58 14.31 29.38
N ALA A 620 9.90 15.60 29.43
CA ALA A 620 8.91 16.65 29.68
C ALA A 620 7.95 16.83 28.50
N GLY A 621 8.48 16.93 27.27
CA GLY A 621 7.66 17.02 26.05
C GLY A 621 6.78 15.79 25.81
N LEU A 622 7.21 14.62 26.30
CA LEU A 622 6.44 13.38 26.29
C LEU A 622 5.48 13.22 27.49
N GLY A 623 5.52 14.11 28.48
CA GLY A 623 4.67 14.00 29.68
C GLY A 623 5.05 12.84 30.59
N LEU A 624 6.32 12.39 30.56
CA LEU A 624 6.86 11.39 31.47
C LEU A 624 7.18 12.06 32.82
N GLY A 625 6.90 11.37 33.93
CA GLY A 625 7.16 11.88 35.27
C GLY A 625 8.66 12.09 35.58
N ALA A 626 8.95 12.89 36.61
CA ALA A 626 10.33 13.20 37.03
C ALA A 626 11.02 12.11 37.88
N GLY A 627 10.34 10.99 38.14
CA GLY A 627 10.87 9.87 38.92
C GLY A 627 11.79 8.95 38.11
N PRO A 628 12.23 7.81 38.70
CA PRO A 628 12.96 6.79 37.97
C PRO A 628 12.19 6.31 36.74
N LEU A 629 12.84 6.33 35.59
CA LEU A 629 12.29 5.92 34.31
C LEU A 629 12.97 4.62 33.85
N GLN A 630 12.27 3.88 33.01
CA GLN A 630 12.77 2.68 32.39
C GLN A 630 12.48 2.72 30.89
N ALA A 631 13.40 2.17 30.10
CA ALA A 631 13.16 1.76 28.73
C ALA A 631 13.06 0.23 28.69
N ARG A 632 11.92 -0.31 28.24
CA ARG A 632 11.65 -1.75 28.20
C ARG A 632 11.15 -2.16 26.83
N ASP A 633 11.69 -3.24 26.29
CA ASP A 633 11.13 -3.88 25.10
C ASP A 633 9.89 -4.69 25.49
N LEU A 634 8.72 -4.31 24.98
CA LEU A 634 7.44 -4.97 25.22
C LEU A 634 7.36 -6.34 24.55
N VAL A 635 8.17 -6.60 23.52
CA VAL A 635 8.18 -7.89 22.81
C VAL A 635 8.89 -8.93 23.64
N THR A 636 10.06 -8.62 24.20
CA THR A 636 10.86 -9.59 24.97
C THR A 636 10.75 -9.43 26.49
N GLY A 637 10.19 -8.31 26.96
CA GLY A 637 10.19 -7.94 28.38
C GLY A 637 11.54 -7.42 28.88
N ALA A 638 12.57 -7.33 28.01
CA ALA A 638 13.91 -6.92 28.41
C ALA A 638 13.96 -5.45 28.84
N VAL A 639 14.63 -5.18 29.95
CA VAL A 639 14.98 -3.81 30.36
C VAL A 639 16.19 -3.38 29.55
N LEU A 640 16.00 -2.39 28.68
CA LEU A 640 17.05 -1.83 27.84
C LEU A 640 17.90 -0.81 28.61
N ALA A 641 17.25 -0.05 29.50
CA ALA A 641 17.93 0.87 30.41
C ALA A 641 17.05 1.19 31.64
N GLU A 642 17.68 1.25 32.82
CA GLU A 642 17.20 2.07 33.93
C GLU A 642 17.76 3.48 33.74
N THR A 643 16.90 4.49 33.78
CA THR A 643 17.27 5.83 33.30
C THR A 643 16.48 6.93 34.01
N ASP A 644 16.73 8.17 33.61
CA ASP A 644 16.01 9.36 34.05
C ASP A 644 15.83 10.32 32.86
N ALA A 645 15.30 11.51 33.10
CA ALA A 645 15.12 12.50 32.04
C ALA A 645 16.43 12.93 31.35
N ALA A 646 17.56 12.91 32.04
CA ALA A 646 18.86 13.25 31.45
C ALA A 646 19.39 12.08 30.59
N GLY A 647 19.24 10.85 31.06
CA GLY A 647 19.60 9.65 30.32
C GLY A 647 18.76 9.46 29.05
N LEU A 648 17.45 9.72 29.09
CA LEU A 648 16.61 9.72 27.88
C LEU A 648 17.06 10.76 26.86
N ARG A 649 17.54 11.94 27.29
CA ARG A 649 18.12 12.96 26.39
C ARG A 649 19.46 12.54 25.78
N GLN A 650 20.26 11.74 26.49
CA GLN A 650 21.47 11.11 25.94
C GLN A 650 21.15 9.94 25.00
N GLY A 651 19.94 9.39 25.09
CA GLY A 651 19.41 8.33 24.24
C GLY A 651 19.64 6.94 24.80
N VAL A 652 18.66 6.06 24.58
CA VAL A 652 18.72 4.63 24.94
C VAL A 652 19.20 3.83 23.74
N PRO A 653 20.25 3.00 23.86
CA PRO A 653 20.68 2.13 22.78
C PRO A 653 19.58 1.11 22.42
N VAL A 654 19.28 1.01 21.13
CA VAL A 654 18.34 0.03 20.59
C VAL A 654 19.00 -0.69 19.42
N ALA A 655 18.76 -2.00 19.32
CA ALA A 655 19.33 -2.84 18.28
C ALA A 655 18.35 -3.93 17.86
N ILE A 656 18.10 -4.02 16.56
CA ILE A 656 17.35 -5.12 15.95
C ILE A 656 18.34 -5.93 15.14
N THR A 657 18.65 -7.13 15.61
CA THR A 657 19.68 -8.00 15.02
C THR A 657 19.08 -9.05 14.08
N GLN A 658 17.84 -9.47 14.32
CA GLN A 658 17.14 -10.42 13.46
C GLN A 658 16.32 -9.66 12.40
N ARG A 659 16.31 -10.19 11.17
CA ARG A 659 15.46 -9.64 10.11
C ARG A 659 13.99 -9.78 10.49
N ASP A 660 13.20 -8.74 10.20
CA ASP A 660 11.76 -8.68 10.48
C ASP A 660 11.37 -8.83 11.96
N GLN A 661 12.31 -8.74 12.91
CA GLN A 661 11.98 -8.75 14.34
C GLN A 661 11.22 -7.46 14.70
N PRO A 662 10.00 -7.56 15.27
CA PRO A 662 9.33 -6.40 15.83
C PRO A 662 10.04 -6.01 17.14
N MET A 663 10.25 -4.70 17.34
CA MET A 663 10.70 -4.15 18.61
C MET A 663 9.76 -3.02 19.02
N ILE A 664 9.20 -3.10 20.23
CA ILE A 664 8.33 -2.05 20.75
C ILE A 664 8.91 -1.59 22.08
N VAL A 665 9.48 -0.39 22.09
CA VAL A 665 10.14 0.17 23.28
C VAL A 665 9.15 1.03 24.04
N ALA A 666 8.84 0.64 25.28
CA ALA A 666 8.11 1.46 26.21
C ALA A 666 9.07 2.32 27.06
N LEU A 667 8.78 3.61 27.13
CA LEU A 667 9.45 4.59 27.98
C LEU A 667 8.45 5.08 29.03
N GLY A 668 8.81 5.01 30.32
CA GLY A 668 7.91 5.44 31.38
C GLY A 668 8.42 5.12 32.79
N PRO A 669 7.63 5.41 33.84
CA PRO A 669 8.02 5.13 35.22
C PRO A 669 8.34 3.66 35.43
N SER A 670 9.46 3.34 36.09
CA SER A 670 9.88 1.94 36.29
C SER A 670 8.80 1.10 36.98
N ALA A 671 8.04 1.69 37.91
CA ALA A 671 6.92 1.02 38.57
C ALA A 671 5.81 0.58 37.58
N ALA A 672 5.49 1.42 36.58
CA ALA A 672 4.46 1.13 35.59
C ALA A 672 4.90 0.04 34.59
N LEU A 673 6.20 -0.02 34.28
CA LEU A 673 6.73 -0.96 33.28
C LEU A 673 7.22 -2.29 33.87
N SER A 674 7.55 -2.33 35.17
CA SER A 674 8.14 -3.50 35.83
C SER A 674 7.30 -4.79 35.75
N GLY A 675 5.97 -4.67 35.64
CA GLY A 675 5.05 -5.82 35.55
C GLY A 675 4.92 -6.43 34.14
N ILE A 676 5.59 -5.90 33.13
CA ILE A 676 5.46 -6.36 31.74
C ILE A 676 6.47 -7.47 31.45
N ALA A 677 5.96 -8.71 31.37
CA ALA A 677 6.77 -9.92 31.16
C ALA A 677 7.30 -10.14 29.73
N GLY A 678 6.78 -9.40 28.73
CA GLY A 678 7.07 -9.62 27.32
C GLY A 678 6.15 -10.62 26.63
N LEU A 679 6.05 -10.54 25.30
CA LEU A 679 5.35 -11.52 24.45
C LEU A 679 6.19 -12.77 24.19
N TYR A 680 7.51 -12.67 24.28
CA TYR A 680 8.45 -13.75 24.04
C TYR A 680 9.58 -13.72 25.06
N PRO A 681 10.21 -14.86 25.35
CA PRO A 681 11.29 -14.92 26.33
C PRO A 681 12.59 -14.24 25.86
N SER A 682 12.81 -14.11 24.54
CA SER A 682 13.97 -13.42 23.97
C SER A 682 13.75 -13.11 22.48
N GLY A 683 14.61 -12.25 21.90
CA GLY A 683 14.60 -11.94 20.47
C GLY A 683 15.06 -13.11 19.58
N GLU A 684 15.72 -14.12 20.15
CA GLU A 684 16.18 -15.30 19.39
C GLU A 684 15.03 -16.12 18.80
N VAL A 685 13.81 -15.96 19.31
CA VAL A 685 12.63 -16.57 18.70
C VAL A 685 12.40 -16.06 17.27
N PHE A 686 12.90 -14.89 16.91
CA PHE A 686 12.79 -14.33 15.56
C PHE A 686 13.96 -14.74 14.65
N ARG A 687 14.88 -15.59 15.11
CA ARG A 687 15.92 -16.13 14.23
C ARG A 687 15.29 -16.91 13.08
N GLY A 688 15.75 -16.66 11.86
CA GLY A 688 15.18 -17.25 10.64
C GLY A 688 13.83 -16.66 10.22
N LEU A 689 13.32 -15.66 10.96
CA LEU A 689 12.21 -14.86 10.49
C LEU A 689 12.70 -14.06 9.25
N GLY A 690 11.95 -14.16 8.14
CA GLY A 690 12.40 -13.67 6.84
C GLY A 690 13.18 -14.68 5.98
N GLU A 691 13.49 -15.88 6.49
CA GLU A 691 13.92 -17.03 5.66
C GLU A 691 12.67 -17.74 5.11
N VAL A 692 12.39 -17.55 3.82
CA VAL A 692 11.30 -18.24 3.12
C VAL A 692 11.90 -19.44 2.37
N MET A 693 11.33 -20.65 2.50
CA MET A 693 11.79 -21.84 1.78
C MET A 693 11.74 -21.68 0.25
N ALA A 694 12.82 -22.02 -0.45
CA ALA A 694 12.91 -22.09 -1.91
C ALA A 694 12.89 -23.55 -2.42
N VAL A 695 12.44 -23.80 -3.66
CA VAL A 695 12.70 -25.06 -4.39
C VAL A 695 13.19 -24.73 -5.81
N GLU A 696 14.43 -25.12 -6.12
CA GLU A 696 15.09 -25.38 -7.42
C GLU A 696 16.34 -26.28 -7.10
N ASN A 697 16.67 -27.30 -7.94
CA ASN A 697 17.59 -28.43 -7.58
C ASN A 697 19.10 -28.04 -7.59
N PRO A 698 19.80 -28.07 -6.44
CA PRO A 698 21.15 -27.54 -6.30
C PRO A 698 22.29 -28.49 -6.70
N GLU A 699 22.00 -29.76 -7.03
CA GLU A 699 23.04 -30.78 -7.32
C GLU A 699 23.62 -30.71 -8.75
N VAL A 700 23.04 -29.90 -9.65
CA VAL A 700 23.54 -29.72 -11.03
C VAL A 700 24.55 -28.57 -11.09
N PRO A 701 25.84 -28.86 -11.31
CA PRO A 701 26.84 -27.81 -11.40
C PRO A 701 26.65 -27.01 -12.70
N THR A 702 26.59 -25.69 -12.58
CA THR A 702 26.65 -24.78 -13.73
C THR A 702 28.07 -24.81 -14.32
N VAL A 703 28.23 -25.32 -15.55
CA VAL A 703 29.51 -25.45 -16.27
C VAL A 703 29.61 -24.40 -17.37
N VAL A 704 30.69 -23.61 -17.37
CA VAL A 704 30.95 -22.56 -18.37
C VAL A 704 32.07 -23.02 -19.32
N PRO A 705 31.86 -23.09 -20.65
CA PRO A 705 32.89 -23.55 -21.59
C PRO A 705 34.12 -22.64 -21.63
N ASP A 706 35.31 -23.25 -21.73
CA ASP A 706 36.61 -22.55 -21.74
C ASP A 706 37.00 -22.10 -23.15
N ARG A 707 36.26 -21.13 -23.67
CA ARG A 707 36.49 -20.52 -24.98
C ARG A 707 36.23 -19.00 -24.92
N PRO A 708 36.91 -18.19 -25.76
CA PRO A 708 36.73 -16.74 -25.75
C PRO A 708 35.32 -16.34 -26.24
N GLY A 709 34.77 -15.25 -25.70
CA GLY A 709 33.44 -14.72 -26.06
C GLY A 709 32.55 -14.40 -24.84
N LEU A 710 31.44 -13.69 -25.06
CA LEU A 710 30.52 -13.23 -24.00
C LEU A 710 29.73 -14.38 -23.35
N LYS A 711 29.71 -14.48 -22.02
CA LYS A 711 29.08 -15.60 -21.28
C LYS A 711 27.58 -15.39 -21.06
N VAL A 712 26.75 -16.18 -21.75
CA VAL A 712 25.29 -16.01 -21.77
C VAL A 712 24.57 -17.27 -21.26
N GLY A 713 23.83 -17.15 -20.16
CA GLY A 713 23.04 -18.23 -19.58
C GLY A 713 21.56 -18.17 -20.00
N VAL A 714 20.95 -19.28 -20.41
CA VAL A 714 19.51 -19.33 -20.77
C VAL A 714 18.74 -20.15 -19.75
N TYR A 715 17.73 -19.56 -19.08
CA TYR A 715 16.90 -20.26 -18.09
C TYR A 715 16.08 -21.39 -18.74
N HIS A 716 16.38 -22.64 -18.40
CA HIS A 716 15.88 -23.82 -19.10
C HIS A 716 14.41 -24.17 -18.79
N ALA A 717 13.81 -23.58 -17.74
CA ALA A 717 12.44 -23.88 -17.28
C ALA A 717 11.35 -22.94 -17.84
N GLY A 718 11.47 -22.55 -19.11
CA GLY A 718 10.47 -21.75 -19.84
C GLY A 718 10.27 -22.20 -21.29
N MET A 719 9.14 -21.80 -21.89
CA MET A 719 8.75 -22.20 -23.26
C MET A 719 9.68 -21.59 -24.33
N GLY A 720 10.13 -22.39 -25.33
CA GLY A 720 10.96 -21.94 -26.45
C GLY A 720 12.48 -21.94 -26.20
N ALA A 721 12.94 -22.42 -25.04
CA ALA A 721 14.32 -22.27 -24.58
C ALA A 721 15.36 -23.05 -25.43
N ALA A 722 15.00 -24.22 -25.98
CA ALA A 722 15.93 -25.09 -26.73
C ALA A 722 16.25 -24.52 -28.12
N ALA A 723 15.24 -23.97 -28.80
CA ALA A 723 15.41 -23.31 -30.09
C ALA A 723 16.23 -21.99 -30.00
N LEU A 724 16.14 -21.27 -28.87
CA LEU A 724 16.98 -20.08 -28.62
C LEU A 724 18.48 -20.44 -28.50
N LEU A 725 18.81 -21.55 -27.85
CA LEU A 725 20.20 -22.01 -27.67
C LEU A 725 20.87 -22.41 -29.01
N GLU A 726 20.16 -23.11 -29.90
CA GLU A 726 20.69 -23.56 -31.21
C GLU A 726 21.00 -22.39 -32.15
N ALA A 727 20.16 -21.35 -32.16
CA ALA A 727 20.31 -20.19 -33.04
C ALA A 727 21.46 -19.25 -32.60
N LEU A 728 21.61 -18.98 -31.30
CA LEU A 728 22.64 -18.04 -30.78
C LEU A 728 24.07 -18.62 -30.83
N SER A 729 24.23 -19.95 -30.81
CA SER A 729 25.54 -20.62 -30.70
C SER A 729 26.40 -20.62 -31.97
N ARG A 730 25.83 -20.20 -33.13
CA ARG A 730 26.50 -20.21 -34.45
C ARG A 730 27.32 -18.95 -34.74
N HIS A 731 27.44 -18.06 -33.77
CA HIS A 731 28.23 -16.84 -33.87
C HIS A 731 29.39 -16.88 -32.88
N ASP A 732 30.60 -16.73 -33.42
CA ASP A 732 31.86 -17.08 -32.75
C ASP A 732 32.29 -16.08 -31.66
N ASP A 733 31.58 -14.96 -31.54
CA ASP A 733 31.78 -13.93 -30.52
C ASP A 733 30.99 -14.16 -29.22
N LEU A 734 30.08 -15.16 -29.18
CA LEU A 734 29.25 -15.48 -28.00
C LEU A 734 29.57 -16.88 -27.43
N ASN A 735 29.60 -16.99 -26.10
CA ASN A 735 29.79 -18.25 -25.36
C ASN A 735 28.53 -18.57 -24.54
N VAL A 736 27.58 -19.28 -25.16
CA VAL A 736 26.21 -19.49 -24.66
C VAL A 736 26.07 -20.87 -24.00
N PHE A 737 25.34 -20.97 -22.88
CA PHE A 737 25.12 -22.22 -22.14
C PHE A 737 23.78 -22.21 -21.35
N PRO A 738 23.23 -23.38 -20.97
CA PRO A 738 21.95 -23.45 -20.23
C PRO A 738 22.11 -23.13 -18.73
N LEU A 739 21.05 -22.60 -18.12
CA LEU A 739 20.95 -22.21 -16.72
C LEU A 739 19.72 -22.90 -16.07
N SER A 740 19.97 -23.80 -15.11
CA SER A 740 18.93 -24.67 -14.54
C SER A 740 18.20 -24.11 -13.32
N ARG A 741 18.72 -23.03 -12.70
CA ARG A 741 18.18 -22.41 -11.47
C ARG A 741 18.54 -20.92 -11.42
N LEU A 742 17.70 -20.12 -10.78
CA LEU A 742 17.85 -18.67 -10.60
C LEU A 742 18.30 -18.42 -9.16
N ASP A 743 19.49 -18.93 -8.83
CA ASP A 743 20.14 -18.77 -7.53
C ASP A 743 21.52 -18.08 -7.61
N ARG A 744 22.10 -17.78 -6.44
CA ARG A 744 23.25 -16.86 -6.33
C ARG A 744 24.54 -17.46 -6.93
N GLU A 745 24.68 -18.79 -6.90
CA GLU A 745 25.84 -19.52 -7.47
C GLU A 745 25.75 -19.62 -8.99
N ALA A 746 24.56 -19.93 -9.51
CA ALA A 746 24.32 -20.07 -10.94
C ALA A 746 24.43 -18.72 -11.65
N LEU A 747 23.85 -17.66 -11.07
CA LEU A 747 23.93 -16.30 -11.60
C LEU A 747 25.38 -15.79 -11.59
N GLY A 748 26.16 -16.06 -10.54
CA GLY A 748 27.56 -15.63 -10.44
C GLY A 748 28.50 -16.14 -11.56
N LYS A 749 28.09 -17.14 -12.37
CA LYS A 749 28.86 -17.69 -13.50
C LYS A 749 28.48 -17.09 -14.85
N CYS A 750 27.45 -16.24 -14.88
CA CYS A 750 26.91 -15.62 -16.08
C CYS A 750 27.33 -14.15 -16.19
N GLN A 751 27.32 -13.62 -17.42
CA GLN A 751 27.35 -12.17 -17.67
C GLN A 751 25.98 -11.69 -18.15
N VAL A 752 25.34 -12.45 -19.03
CA VAL A 752 23.95 -12.19 -19.47
C VAL A 752 23.08 -13.41 -19.15
N VAL A 753 21.81 -13.20 -18.77
CA VAL A 753 20.81 -14.25 -18.55
C VAL A 753 19.59 -14.03 -19.45
N LEU A 754 19.00 -15.09 -19.99
CA LEU A 754 17.72 -15.02 -20.71
C LEU A 754 16.64 -15.81 -19.97
N VAL A 755 15.43 -15.26 -19.89
CA VAL A 755 14.29 -15.85 -19.19
C VAL A 755 13.08 -15.99 -20.13
N PRO A 756 12.86 -17.20 -20.69
CA PRO A 756 11.66 -17.53 -21.48
C PRO A 756 10.41 -17.57 -20.61
N GLN A 757 9.23 -17.67 -21.23
CA GLN A 757 7.96 -17.76 -20.52
C GLN A 757 7.96 -18.94 -19.51
N PRO A 758 8.02 -18.69 -18.19
CA PRO A 758 8.30 -19.75 -17.22
C PRO A 758 7.15 -20.74 -17.08
N ALA A 759 7.47 -22.03 -17.03
CA ALA A 759 6.50 -23.10 -16.81
C ALA A 759 5.96 -23.12 -15.37
N SER A 760 6.69 -22.55 -14.40
CA SER A 760 6.30 -22.47 -12.98
C SER A 760 6.46 -21.06 -12.43
N ARG A 761 5.34 -20.41 -12.07
CA ARG A 761 5.37 -19.07 -11.47
C ARG A 761 5.97 -19.02 -10.06
N VAL A 762 5.91 -20.13 -9.33
CA VAL A 762 6.30 -20.18 -7.92
C VAL A 762 7.81 -19.97 -7.79
N PHE A 763 8.60 -20.52 -8.71
CA PHE A 763 10.07 -20.42 -8.67
C PHE A 763 10.59 -19.17 -9.36
N PHE A 764 9.99 -18.80 -10.50
CA PHE A 764 10.31 -17.54 -11.19
C PHE A 764 10.06 -16.30 -10.30
N ASN A 765 8.91 -16.23 -9.62
CA ASN A 765 8.64 -15.09 -8.75
C ASN A 765 9.50 -15.13 -7.48
N ARG A 766 9.82 -16.32 -6.93
CA ARG A 766 10.70 -16.44 -5.76
C ARG A 766 12.15 -16.04 -6.06
N SER A 767 12.58 -16.05 -7.32
CA SER A 767 13.94 -15.69 -7.73
C SER A 767 14.10 -14.24 -8.23
N ARG A 768 13.00 -13.49 -8.38
CA ARG A 768 12.99 -12.09 -8.87
C ARG A 768 14.01 -11.19 -8.17
N ASP A 769 14.02 -11.18 -6.85
CA ASP A 769 14.89 -10.26 -6.08
C ASP A 769 16.35 -10.65 -6.23
N LEU A 770 16.64 -11.94 -6.34
CA LEU A 770 17.99 -12.41 -6.61
C LEU A 770 18.46 -12.08 -8.03
N LEU A 771 17.54 -12.13 -9.00
CA LEU A 771 17.82 -11.72 -10.38
C LEU A 771 18.07 -10.24 -10.49
N ARG A 772 17.30 -9.40 -9.79
CA ARG A 772 17.55 -7.96 -9.74
C ARG A 772 18.82 -7.64 -8.99
N GLU A 773 19.09 -8.29 -7.86
CA GLU A 773 20.32 -8.09 -7.07
C GLU A 773 21.57 -8.50 -7.86
N TRP A 774 21.49 -9.60 -8.61
CA TRP A 774 22.55 -9.99 -9.53
C TRP A 774 22.71 -9.00 -10.70
N VAL A 775 21.61 -8.48 -11.26
CA VAL A 775 21.64 -7.51 -12.38
C VAL A 775 22.10 -6.13 -11.93
N ASP A 776 21.69 -5.66 -10.76
CA ASP A 776 22.16 -4.42 -10.17
C ASP A 776 23.67 -4.48 -9.86
N GLY A 777 24.14 -5.64 -9.39
CA GLY A 777 25.55 -5.96 -9.21
C GLY A 777 26.38 -6.02 -10.50
N GLY A 778 25.76 -5.86 -11.68
CA GLY A 778 26.42 -5.85 -13.00
C GLY A 778 25.99 -7.00 -13.93
N GLY A 779 25.19 -7.94 -13.44
CA GLY A 779 24.55 -8.96 -14.26
C GLY A 779 23.64 -8.34 -15.31
N ARG A 780 23.39 -9.01 -16.43
CA ARG A 780 22.51 -8.48 -17.49
C ARG A 780 21.47 -9.50 -17.86
N ILE A 781 20.29 -9.09 -18.32
CA ILE A 781 19.19 -10.05 -18.44
C ILE A 781 18.16 -9.72 -19.53
N LEU A 782 17.47 -10.72 -20.07
CA LEU A 782 16.41 -10.55 -21.08
C LEU A 782 15.19 -11.42 -20.76
N PHE A 783 13.97 -10.86 -20.77
CA PHE A 783 12.71 -11.58 -20.50
C PHE A 783 11.82 -11.71 -21.73
N PHE A 784 11.04 -12.80 -21.78
CA PHE A 784 10.12 -13.10 -22.88
C PHE A 784 8.66 -13.32 -22.46
N HIS A 785 7.71 -12.85 -23.27
CA HIS A 785 6.27 -13.07 -23.13
C HIS A 785 5.78 -12.89 -21.69
N ASP A 786 5.17 -13.89 -21.04
CA ASP A 786 4.64 -13.66 -19.68
C ASP A 786 5.73 -13.38 -18.64
N ALA A 787 6.99 -13.72 -18.94
CA ALA A 787 8.14 -13.39 -18.09
C ALA A 787 8.48 -11.89 -18.09
N VAL A 788 8.02 -11.13 -19.09
CA VAL A 788 8.13 -9.66 -19.07
C VAL A 788 7.22 -9.04 -18.02
N GLY A 789 6.46 -9.87 -17.30
CA GLY A 789 5.57 -9.48 -16.23
C GLY A 789 4.12 -9.49 -16.62
N PHE A 790 3.68 -10.57 -17.28
CA PHE A 790 2.30 -10.73 -17.72
C PHE A 790 1.62 -11.90 -16.99
N LYS A 791 0.30 -11.79 -16.82
CA LYS A 791 -0.55 -12.74 -16.09
C LYS A 791 -0.04 -13.04 -14.67
N THR A 792 0.46 -14.26 -14.43
CA THR A 792 0.76 -14.75 -13.07
C THR A 792 2.25 -14.70 -12.70
N LEU A 793 3.07 -14.09 -13.57
CA LEU A 793 4.53 -13.98 -13.50
C LEU A 793 4.93 -12.50 -13.36
N THR A 794 5.95 -12.20 -12.56
CA THR A 794 6.30 -10.82 -12.18
C THR A 794 7.16 -10.11 -13.22
N ALA A 795 6.92 -8.82 -13.49
CA ALA A 795 7.85 -8.00 -14.26
C ALA A 795 9.13 -7.84 -13.43
N VAL A 796 10.22 -8.45 -13.88
CA VAL A 796 11.46 -8.39 -13.10
C VAL A 796 12.16 -7.04 -13.28
N PHE A 797 11.90 -6.29 -14.37
CA PHE A 797 12.50 -4.97 -14.63
C PHE A 797 11.53 -3.95 -15.24
N PRO A 798 10.52 -3.52 -14.47
CA PRO A 798 9.51 -2.55 -14.91
C PRO A 798 10.07 -1.16 -15.29
N GLU A 799 11.33 -0.82 -14.93
CA GLU A 799 12.05 0.38 -15.42
C GLU A 799 12.45 0.27 -16.88
N ILE A 800 12.58 -0.96 -17.32
CA ILE A 800 12.95 -1.30 -18.66
C ILE A 800 11.64 -1.52 -19.40
N GLY A 801 10.62 -2.05 -18.74
CA GLY A 801 9.27 -2.13 -19.23
C GLY A 801 8.53 -3.31 -18.63
N GLU A 802 7.32 -3.54 -19.10
CA GLU A 802 6.53 -4.66 -18.60
C GLU A 802 5.39 -5.02 -19.54
N GLY A 803 4.89 -6.24 -19.37
CA GLY A 803 3.77 -6.74 -20.14
C GLY A 803 2.47 -6.00 -19.84
N ALA A 804 1.94 -5.30 -20.84
CA ALA A 804 0.73 -4.49 -20.70
C ALA A 804 -0.52 -5.18 -21.25
N LEU A 805 -0.49 -5.72 -22.46
CA LEU A 805 -1.64 -6.38 -23.10
C LEU A 805 -1.19 -7.61 -23.88
N ALA A 806 -2.15 -8.42 -24.33
CA ALA A 806 -1.92 -9.47 -25.33
C ALA A 806 -2.67 -9.10 -26.62
N PRO A 807 -2.18 -8.10 -27.39
CA PRO A 807 -2.80 -7.72 -28.65
C PRO A 807 -2.85 -8.94 -29.56
N LYS A 808 -4.04 -9.20 -30.09
CA LYS A 808 -4.35 -10.41 -30.87
C LYS A 808 -3.84 -10.26 -32.31
N THR A 809 -2.55 -9.97 -32.42
CA THR A 809 -1.83 -9.63 -33.65
C THR A 809 -0.41 -10.19 -33.60
N HIS A 810 0.16 -10.43 -34.77
CA HIS A 810 1.52 -10.97 -34.93
C HIS A 810 2.48 -9.96 -35.56
N GLU A 811 2.22 -8.67 -35.34
CA GLU A 811 2.96 -7.56 -35.95
C GLU A 811 3.36 -6.48 -34.93
N ALA A 812 4.58 -5.97 -35.08
CA ALA A 812 5.12 -4.80 -34.41
C ALA A 812 5.94 -3.93 -35.38
N LYS A 813 6.35 -2.74 -34.99
CA LYS A 813 6.96 -1.73 -35.88
C LYS A 813 8.17 -1.12 -35.20
N VAL A 814 9.28 -0.94 -35.92
CA VAL A 814 10.47 -0.30 -35.34
C VAL A 814 10.20 1.18 -35.14
N VAL A 815 10.50 1.68 -33.96
CA VAL A 815 10.25 3.09 -33.64
C VAL A 815 11.48 3.83 -33.17
N LYS A 816 12.58 3.12 -32.97
CA LYS A 816 13.84 3.72 -32.56
C LYS A 816 15.00 3.22 -33.38
N ASP A 817 15.86 4.16 -33.73
CA ASP A 817 17.21 3.84 -34.13
C ASP A 817 18.06 3.65 -32.86
N HIS A 818 18.44 2.39 -32.62
CA HIS A 818 19.09 1.91 -31.42
C HIS A 818 20.05 0.78 -31.85
N PRO A 819 21.14 0.49 -31.12
CA PRO A 819 22.01 -0.64 -31.44
C PRO A 819 21.26 -1.97 -31.62
N ILE A 820 20.14 -2.13 -30.91
CA ILE A 820 19.28 -3.32 -31.00
C ILE A 820 18.51 -3.38 -32.33
N THR A 821 18.23 -2.25 -32.98
CA THR A 821 17.58 -2.14 -34.31
C THR A 821 18.56 -1.93 -35.46
N ALA A 822 19.87 -2.06 -35.23
CA ALA A 822 20.88 -1.87 -36.27
C ALA A 822 20.57 -2.73 -37.53
N GLY A 823 20.39 -2.06 -38.69
CA GLY A 823 20.01 -2.68 -39.95
C GLY A 823 18.50 -2.78 -40.21
N LEU A 824 17.67 -2.15 -39.37
CA LEU A 824 16.22 -1.96 -39.55
C LEU A 824 15.91 -0.45 -39.52
N ALA A 825 14.98 -0.01 -40.37
CA ALA A 825 14.60 1.40 -40.44
C ALA A 825 13.47 1.74 -39.44
N VAL A 826 13.53 2.92 -38.82
CA VAL A 826 12.40 3.48 -38.07
C VAL A 826 11.18 3.57 -38.98
N GLY A 827 10.09 2.91 -38.59
CA GLY A 827 8.84 2.78 -39.36
C GLY A 827 8.64 1.43 -40.07
N GLN A 828 9.64 0.55 -40.15
CA GLN A 828 9.50 -0.80 -40.76
C GLN A 828 8.65 -1.71 -39.87
N THR A 829 7.63 -2.37 -40.45
CA THR A 829 6.82 -3.39 -39.75
C THR A 829 7.58 -4.71 -39.69
N VAL A 830 7.73 -5.24 -38.49
CA VAL A 830 8.32 -6.52 -38.13
C VAL A 830 7.19 -7.49 -37.75
N ARG A 831 7.16 -8.67 -38.40
CA ARG A 831 6.19 -9.73 -38.10
C ARG A 831 6.87 -10.84 -37.31
N HIS A 832 6.21 -11.32 -36.25
CA HIS A 832 6.69 -12.41 -35.41
C HIS A 832 5.82 -13.65 -35.56
N ALA A 833 6.30 -14.81 -35.11
CA ALA A 833 5.75 -16.11 -35.50
C ALA A 833 4.52 -16.60 -34.69
N TYR A 834 4.14 -15.91 -33.59
CA TYR A 834 3.05 -16.33 -32.69
C TYR A 834 1.82 -15.40 -32.76
N ALA A 835 0.64 -15.93 -32.43
CA ALA A 835 -0.66 -15.29 -32.69
C ALA A 835 -0.93 -14.03 -31.86
N ASP A 836 -0.24 -13.88 -30.73
CA ASP A 836 -0.14 -12.64 -29.99
C ASP A 836 1.31 -12.40 -29.52
N HIS A 837 1.55 -11.20 -29.03
CA HIS A 837 2.70 -10.87 -28.23
C HIS A 837 2.21 -10.13 -27.00
N ILE A 838 3.04 -10.04 -25.99
CA ILE A 838 2.75 -9.17 -24.86
C ILE A 838 3.16 -7.75 -25.22
N GLY A 839 2.23 -6.91 -25.66
CA GLY A 839 2.49 -5.49 -25.86
C GLY A 839 2.94 -4.90 -24.53
N MET A 840 4.13 -4.30 -24.48
CA MET A 840 4.76 -3.77 -23.28
C MET A 840 4.68 -2.26 -23.23
N ARG A 841 4.56 -1.73 -22.02
CA ARG A 841 4.94 -0.34 -21.81
C ARG A 841 6.41 -0.30 -21.50
N VAL A 842 7.06 0.66 -22.12
CA VAL A 842 8.49 0.90 -21.96
C VAL A 842 8.69 1.62 -20.66
N GLY A 843 9.56 1.09 -19.82
CA GLY A 843 9.85 1.76 -18.57
C GLY A 843 10.78 2.94 -18.79
N PRO A 844 10.92 3.84 -17.81
CA PRO A 844 11.71 5.07 -17.95
C PRO A 844 13.21 4.89 -18.21
N GLN A 845 13.78 3.72 -17.92
CA GLN A 845 15.16 3.33 -18.26
C GLN A 845 15.21 2.38 -19.45
N GLY A 846 14.05 1.97 -19.93
CA GLY A 846 13.83 1.24 -21.15
C GLY A 846 13.66 2.20 -22.31
N GLU A 847 14.09 1.74 -23.47
CA GLU A 847 13.96 2.41 -24.73
C GLU A 847 13.12 1.51 -25.62
N ALA A 848 11.97 2.03 -26.07
CA ALA A 848 11.06 1.32 -26.95
C ALA A 848 11.74 1.10 -28.28
N ILE A 849 11.99 -0.16 -28.60
CA ILE A 849 12.71 -0.51 -29.83
C ILE A 849 11.70 -0.86 -30.92
N LEU A 850 10.63 -1.57 -30.56
CA LEU A 850 9.49 -1.91 -31.41
C LEU A 850 8.18 -1.54 -30.73
N THR A 851 7.15 -1.16 -31.49
CA THR A 851 5.75 -0.99 -31.05
C THR A 851 4.74 -1.59 -32.02
N ASP A 852 3.66 -2.19 -31.54
CA ASP A 852 2.53 -2.65 -32.37
C ASP A 852 1.62 -1.52 -32.88
N ALA A 853 0.56 -1.89 -33.60
CA ALA A 853 -0.39 -0.96 -34.20
C ALA A 853 -1.23 -0.20 -33.16
N GLU A 854 -1.27 -0.70 -31.92
CA GLU A 854 -1.92 -0.05 -30.78
C GLU A 854 -0.93 0.85 -30.02
N GLY A 855 0.33 0.88 -30.46
CA GLY A 855 1.38 1.77 -29.95
C GLY A 855 2.14 1.21 -28.74
N LEU A 856 1.90 -0.06 -28.39
CA LEU A 856 2.57 -0.71 -27.27
C LEU A 856 3.87 -1.36 -27.72
N ALA A 857 4.90 -1.25 -26.90
CA ALA A 857 6.21 -1.73 -27.27
C ALA A 857 6.28 -3.26 -27.28
N ALA A 858 6.60 -3.90 -28.39
CA ALA A 858 6.79 -5.35 -28.42
C ALA A 858 8.21 -5.77 -28.01
N LEU A 859 9.15 -4.81 -27.94
CA LEU A 859 10.53 -5.01 -27.50
C LEU A 859 11.11 -3.73 -26.90
N VAL A 860 11.76 -3.88 -25.74
CA VAL A 860 12.29 -2.78 -24.95
C VAL A 860 13.63 -3.13 -24.35
N ALA A 861 14.55 -2.18 -24.31
CA ALA A 861 15.88 -2.42 -23.77
C ALA A 861 16.34 -1.27 -22.90
N GLY A 862 17.14 -1.56 -21.88
CA GLY A 862 17.52 -0.55 -20.92
C GLY A 862 18.61 -1.02 -19.97
N ARG A 863 18.89 -0.21 -18.96
CA ARG A 863 19.87 -0.53 -17.92
C ARG A 863 19.22 -0.57 -16.57
N PHE A 864 19.60 -1.54 -15.74
CA PHE A 864 19.15 -1.63 -14.36
C PHE A 864 20.36 -1.85 -13.45
N GLY A 865 20.59 -0.89 -12.55
CA GLY A 865 21.82 -0.82 -11.78
C GLY A 865 23.06 -0.73 -12.66
N LYS A 866 24.09 -1.52 -12.33
CA LYS A 866 25.28 -1.64 -13.19
C LYS A 866 25.02 -2.51 -14.43
N GLY A 867 24.00 -3.37 -14.35
CA GLY A 867 23.58 -4.28 -15.40
C GLY A 867 22.85 -3.64 -16.57
N ARG A 868 22.40 -4.50 -17.49
CA ARG A 868 21.55 -4.15 -18.62
C ARG A 868 20.37 -5.11 -18.68
N VAL A 869 19.26 -4.68 -19.23
CA VAL A 869 18.05 -5.48 -19.32
C VAL A 869 17.40 -5.30 -20.68
N VAL A 870 16.80 -6.35 -21.21
CA VAL A 870 15.86 -6.25 -22.32
C VAL A 870 14.59 -7.01 -21.95
N LEU A 871 13.47 -6.59 -22.50
CA LEU A 871 12.17 -7.20 -22.34
C LEU A 871 11.55 -7.33 -23.71
N GLN A 872 10.98 -8.49 -23.97
CA GLN A 872 10.47 -8.81 -25.28
C GLN A 872 9.14 -9.52 -25.12
N GLY A 873 8.09 -8.84 -25.59
CA GLY A 873 6.72 -9.31 -25.47
C GLY A 873 6.42 -10.49 -26.36
N MET A 874 7.15 -10.57 -27.47
CA MET A 874 7.15 -11.70 -28.39
C MET A 874 7.71 -12.95 -27.70
N ILE A 875 7.42 -14.12 -28.26
CA ILE A 875 7.88 -15.41 -27.74
C ILE A 875 8.88 -16.09 -28.69
N PRO A 876 10.03 -15.45 -29.00
CA PRO A 876 11.01 -16.00 -29.94
C PRO A 876 11.48 -17.37 -29.45
N GLY A 877 11.57 -18.33 -30.36
CA GLY A 877 11.69 -19.75 -30.01
C GLY A 877 10.35 -20.49 -30.03
N TYR A 878 9.22 -19.81 -30.26
CA TYR A 878 7.87 -20.37 -30.30
C TYR A 878 6.98 -19.73 -31.40
N ALA A 879 6.16 -20.53 -32.08
CA ALA A 879 5.36 -20.11 -33.25
C ALA A 879 3.97 -20.75 -33.30
N SER A 880 2.98 -20.06 -33.88
CA SER A 880 1.62 -20.57 -34.09
C SER A 880 1.59 -21.70 -35.12
N VAL A 881 0.76 -22.72 -34.90
CA VAL A 881 0.60 -23.87 -35.80
C VAL A 881 -0.05 -23.47 -37.13
N ALA A 882 -0.92 -22.45 -37.09
CA ALA A 882 -1.47 -21.76 -38.25
C ALA A 882 -1.58 -20.26 -37.94
N PRO A 883 -1.52 -19.36 -38.94
CA PRO A 883 -1.57 -17.92 -38.70
C PRO A 883 -2.81 -17.49 -37.89
N GLY A 884 -2.59 -16.83 -36.75
CA GLY A 884 -3.66 -16.36 -35.86
C GLY A 884 -4.26 -17.41 -34.90
N ASP A 885 -3.79 -18.66 -34.90
CA ASP A 885 -4.18 -19.67 -33.89
C ASP A 885 -3.27 -19.59 -32.65
N TYR A 886 -3.87 -19.67 -31.47
CA TYR A 886 -3.21 -19.66 -30.17
C TYR A 886 -2.57 -21.02 -29.81
N LYS A 887 -2.78 -22.07 -30.61
CA LYS A 887 -2.02 -23.34 -30.51
C LYS A 887 -0.63 -23.17 -31.15
N GLY A 888 0.44 -23.31 -30.36
CA GLY A 888 1.82 -23.08 -30.79
C GLY A 888 2.77 -24.29 -30.72
N ARG A 889 3.98 -24.16 -31.26
CA ARG A 889 5.09 -25.14 -31.27
C ARG A 889 6.45 -24.44 -31.24
N GLU A 890 7.50 -25.10 -30.73
CA GLU A 890 8.86 -24.53 -30.78
C GLU A 890 9.34 -24.35 -32.23
N ALA A 891 9.99 -23.22 -32.49
CA ALA A 891 10.59 -22.92 -33.80
C ALA A 891 11.68 -21.87 -33.64
N ALA A 892 12.80 -22.05 -34.34
CA ALA A 892 13.89 -21.07 -34.33
C ALA A 892 13.40 -19.73 -34.91
N PRO A 893 13.74 -18.59 -34.30
CA PRO A 893 13.45 -17.30 -34.90
C PRO A 893 14.26 -17.15 -36.21
N GLU A 894 13.66 -16.52 -37.21
CA GLU A 894 14.26 -16.26 -38.52
C GLU A 894 14.01 -14.79 -38.94
N GLY A 895 14.68 -14.28 -39.99
CA GLY A 895 14.42 -12.93 -40.52
C GLY A 895 14.62 -11.77 -39.51
N ASP A 896 13.70 -10.79 -39.51
CA ASP A 896 13.78 -9.57 -38.67
C ASP A 896 13.66 -9.87 -37.15
N GLU A 897 12.99 -10.97 -36.76
CA GLU A 897 12.87 -11.40 -35.35
C GLU A 897 14.20 -11.96 -34.79
N LEU A 898 14.93 -12.79 -35.56
CA LEU A 898 16.26 -13.30 -35.17
C LEU A 898 17.31 -12.17 -35.08
N ARG A 899 17.22 -11.18 -35.99
CA ARG A 899 18.14 -10.03 -36.01
C ARG A 899 17.99 -9.15 -34.75
N LEU A 900 16.76 -8.90 -34.28
CA LEU A 900 16.49 -8.15 -33.04
C LEU A 900 16.98 -8.88 -31.78
N LEU A 901 16.87 -10.20 -31.74
CA LEU A 901 17.37 -11.02 -30.62
C LEU A 901 18.91 -11.00 -30.51
N LEU A 902 19.62 -11.20 -31.62
CA LEU A 902 21.10 -11.24 -31.63
C LEU A 902 21.72 -9.88 -31.24
N GLN A 903 21.10 -8.76 -31.62
CA GLN A 903 21.59 -7.43 -31.27
C GLN A 903 21.24 -7.03 -29.83
N ALA A 904 20.10 -7.48 -29.28
CA ALA A 904 19.77 -7.32 -27.86
C ALA A 904 20.80 -7.99 -26.94
N VAL A 905 21.20 -9.23 -27.22
CA VAL A 905 22.18 -9.95 -26.38
C VAL A 905 23.58 -9.31 -26.46
N ARG A 906 24.04 -8.96 -27.66
CA ARG A 906 25.34 -8.29 -27.85
C ARG A 906 25.38 -6.91 -27.19
N TRP A 907 24.26 -6.19 -27.19
CA TRP A 907 24.14 -4.92 -26.49
C TRP A 907 24.15 -5.09 -24.96
N LEU A 908 23.49 -6.13 -24.42
CA LEU A 908 23.60 -6.48 -22.99
C LEU A 908 25.06 -6.83 -22.58
N GLY A 909 25.85 -7.37 -23.51
CA GLY A 909 27.24 -7.79 -23.30
C GLY A 909 28.30 -6.70 -23.35
N GLY A 910 28.02 -5.59 -24.02
CA GLY A 910 28.99 -4.53 -24.30
C GLY A 910 29.58 -3.86 -23.05
N PRO A 911 30.72 -3.16 -23.19
CA PRO A 911 31.40 -2.49 -22.08
C PRO A 911 30.47 -1.50 -21.35
N GLU A 912 30.71 -1.33 -20.05
CA GLU A 912 30.11 -0.23 -19.29
C GLU A 912 30.78 1.07 -19.76
N GLU A 913 29.97 2.06 -20.14
CA GLU A 913 30.43 3.42 -20.43
C GLU A 913 30.67 4.19 -19.12
#